data_AF-A0A945RPW4-F1
#
_entry.id   AF-A0A945RPW4-F1
#
_cell.length_a   1.000
_cell.length_b   1.000
_cell.length_c   1.000
_cell.angle_alpha   90.00
_cell.angle_beta   90.00
_cell.angle_gamma   90.00
#
_symmetry.space_group_name_H-M   'P 1'
#
loop_
_entity.id
_entity.type
_entity.pdbx_description
1 polymer ?
#
loop_
_entity_poly.entity_id
_entity_poly.type
_entity_poly.pdbx_seq_one_letter_code
_entity_poly.pdbx_strand_id
1 'polypeptide(L)'
;MTVSRVNSLKFCLAVALVAVTSSVPLWQTWAQNTTSAPVRLAPPQKLRPVAPTQAPAPVQAPAPAQNGNGDAAIQVDTLQTINPDTAGVLGAQEGGFGVDMWSGTSHRMLLTLITRLPVNLRSEVMRDLMRRLLLSTATLPGGMTGDGTYVARRVGLLAGMGDTLSVSRLLDATPGRTQINQLMRYEADVRFLANDNSRACSLAAGQISNQASVYWQKAFIFCQALAGEHDKASLGVSLLQETGDQDNAFYTLVEALRGNTGVIKTLPDPSPMHLSMARVSKSQLPADVVSSNRPGVLRTIAKSPNASVEIRLEAAERAEIAGALDVDTLRQLYTSVSFSEQDMANPLTKAEAESGPLSRALLYRTALIQTVPIAQAEATAKALSLGREGDRYTSTVRVFLPVLKRIPPSTELVWFAPEVIRAFLIGGEDAAATPWFSLLRANAQHNMEAAKALNALLPVARIAGSPETSQWGPTQLANWWNQLEKDDSARDKAALLYTLFDALGDSVPQDAWDALLDGPQQIAMAMPNPALWRSLNEATKAANMAREATATEAAMSEPAAAPPTTQGSSVSAVPLEVSAMEPHTVGYDRVGEIILLSLIALGEGGPGQAGPIVLRQVMDSLSAIGLEKEVHALALEAAVAAGL
;
A
#
# COMPACT_ATOMS: atom_id res chain seq x y z
N MET A 1 64.17 13.05 17.48
CA MET A 1 64.67 14.30 16.86
C MET A 1 63.49 15.28 16.86
N THR A 2 63.28 16.04 17.96
CA THR A 2 63.72 17.46 18.18
C THR A 2 63.00 18.41 17.21
N VAL A 3 62.14 19.40 17.55
CA VAL A 3 62.08 20.45 18.60
C VAL A 3 60.63 21.05 18.56
N SER A 4 59.81 21.18 19.62
CA SER A 4 59.69 22.15 20.74
C SER A 4 58.90 23.49 20.51
N ARG A 5 58.25 23.92 21.62
CA ARG A 5 57.61 25.22 22.02
C ARG A 5 56.09 25.35 21.80
N VAL A 6 55.23 25.30 22.83
CA VAL A 6 55.01 26.17 24.03
C VAL A 6 54.57 27.59 23.68
N ASN A 7 53.30 27.91 23.95
CA ASN A 7 52.97 29.08 24.78
C ASN A 7 51.54 29.03 25.35
N SER A 8 51.49 29.13 26.68
CA SER A 8 50.32 29.33 27.53
C SER A 8 50.17 30.82 27.85
N LEU A 9 48.95 31.37 27.82
CA LEU A 9 48.61 32.57 28.60
C LEU A 9 47.20 32.46 29.18
N LYS A 10 47.15 32.62 30.51
CA LYS A 10 45.97 32.85 31.37
C LYS A 10 45.79 34.37 31.58
N PHE A 11 44.67 34.73 32.24
CA PHE A 11 44.19 36.05 32.73
C PHE A 11 43.17 36.74 31.79
N CYS A 12 42.02 37.26 32.22
CA CYS A 12 41.52 37.60 33.56
C CYS A 12 39.98 37.76 33.58
N LEU A 13 39.39 37.60 34.77
CA LEU A 13 38.02 37.94 35.17
C LEU A 13 37.65 39.42 34.88
N ALA A 14 36.39 39.67 34.52
CA ALA A 14 35.69 40.92 34.86
C ALA A 14 34.19 40.68 35.01
N VAL A 15 33.73 40.80 36.26
CA VAL A 15 32.33 40.88 36.70
C VAL A 15 31.81 42.28 36.43
N ALA A 16 30.59 42.43 35.92
CA ALA A 16 29.83 43.68 36.02
C ALA A 16 28.33 43.41 36.18
N LEU A 17 27.88 43.61 37.42
CA LEU A 17 26.50 43.77 37.85
C LEU A 17 25.99 45.15 37.40
N VAL A 18 24.81 45.25 36.78
CA VAL A 18 23.98 46.46 36.84
C VAL A 18 22.52 46.05 36.95
N ALA A 19 21.93 46.37 38.10
CA ALA A 19 20.50 46.41 38.36
C ALA A 19 19.96 47.77 37.93
N VAL A 20 18.78 47.81 37.30
CA VAL A 20 17.88 48.98 37.35
C VAL A 20 16.44 48.50 37.47
N THR A 21 15.82 48.98 38.54
CA THR A 21 14.43 48.87 38.98
C THR A 21 13.56 49.97 38.37
N SER A 22 12.30 49.67 38.02
CA SER A 22 11.12 50.54 38.25
C SER A 22 9.86 49.75 37.86
N SER A 23 8.99 49.38 38.80
CA SER A 23 7.93 50.18 39.44
C SER A 23 6.65 50.31 38.60
N VAL A 24 5.71 49.45 38.96
CA VAL A 24 4.24 49.32 38.78
C VAL A 24 3.44 50.63 38.49
N PRO A 25 2.20 50.53 37.93
CA PRO A 25 1.05 50.37 38.84
C PRO A 25 -0.04 49.38 38.38
N LEU A 26 -0.70 48.85 39.41
CA LEU A 26 -1.88 47.99 39.43
C LEU A 26 -3.13 48.76 38.97
N TRP A 27 -3.95 48.13 38.12
CA TRP A 27 -5.40 48.31 38.13
C TRP A 27 -6.05 46.93 38.20
N GLN A 28 -6.69 46.66 39.34
CA GLN A 28 -7.69 45.61 39.48
C GLN A 28 -8.98 46.08 38.79
N THR A 29 -9.68 45.19 38.07
CA THR A 29 -11.11 44.94 38.32
C THR A 29 -11.62 43.62 37.69
N TRP A 30 -12.10 42.74 38.57
CA TRP A 30 -13.33 41.92 38.52
C TRP A 30 -13.79 41.21 37.22
N ALA A 31 -13.69 39.87 37.29
CA ALA A 31 -14.74 38.86 37.04
C ALA A 31 -15.68 39.01 35.83
N GLN A 32 -15.69 37.99 34.95
CA GLN A 32 -16.78 36.99 34.92
C GLN A 32 -16.44 35.84 33.95
N ASN A 33 -16.53 34.60 34.47
CA ASN A 33 -16.64 33.39 33.68
C ASN A 33 -17.95 33.44 32.87
N THR A 34 -17.86 33.38 31.55
CA THR A 34 -18.99 32.96 30.71
C THR A 34 -18.53 31.84 29.80
N THR A 35 -18.84 30.61 30.26
CA THR A 35 -19.00 29.42 29.42
C THR A 35 -20.05 29.72 28.35
N SER A 36 -19.61 29.80 27.10
CA SER A 36 -20.49 29.89 25.94
C SER A 36 -21.17 28.53 25.71
N ALA A 37 -22.46 28.44 26.07
CA ALA A 37 -23.35 27.36 25.63
C ALA A 37 -23.85 27.63 24.19
N PRO A 38 -24.21 26.59 23.42
CA PRO A 38 -24.66 26.76 22.03
C PRO A 38 -26.02 27.47 21.93
N VAL A 39 -26.15 28.29 20.90
CA VAL A 39 -27.32 29.13 20.57
C VAL A 39 -28.53 28.26 20.21
N ARG A 40 -29.69 28.51 20.84
CA ARG A 40 -30.98 27.91 20.49
C ARG A 40 -31.66 28.71 19.37
N LEU A 41 -31.93 28.05 18.23
CA LEU A 41 -32.77 28.58 17.16
C LEU A 41 -34.17 27.94 17.23
N ALA A 42 -35.03 28.45 18.13
CA ALA A 42 -36.52 28.42 18.10
C ALA A 42 -37.11 28.47 19.54
N PRO A 43 -38.27 29.14 19.76
CA PRO A 43 -38.95 29.14 21.04
C PRO A 43 -39.70 27.82 21.30
N PRO A 44 -39.87 27.38 22.56
CA PRO A 44 -40.57 26.15 22.89
C PRO A 44 -42.09 26.31 22.66
N GLN A 45 -42.67 25.45 21.83
CA GLN A 45 -44.12 25.27 21.77
C GLN A 45 -44.58 24.44 22.97
N LYS A 46 -45.58 24.94 23.71
CA LYS A 46 -46.31 24.17 24.72
C LYS A 46 -47.13 23.10 24.00
N LEU A 47 -46.74 21.83 24.14
CA LEU A 47 -47.58 20.71 23.75
C LEU A 47 -48.81 20.68 24.66
N ARG A 48 -50.01 20.77 24.05
CA ARG A 48 -51.28 20.49 24.74
C ARG A 48 -51.31 19.01 25.14
N PRO A 49 -51.81 18.65 26.33
CA PRO A 49 -52.02 17.25 26.68
C PRO A 49 -53.07 16.66 25.72
N VAL A 50 -52.70 15.59 25.02
CA VAL A 50 -53.64 14.76 24.29
C VAL A 50 -54.42 13.95 25.32
N ALA A 51 -55.76 14.04 25.30
CA ALA A 51 -56.63 13.21 26.12
C ALA A 51 -56.42 11.73 25.79
N PRO A 52 -56.56 10.81 26.77
CA PRO A 52 -56.29 9.40 26.53
C PRO A 52 -57.32 8.83 25.54
N THR A 53 -56.87 8.56 24.32
CA THR A 53 -57.63 7.77 23.35
C THR A 53 -57.71 6.34 23.87
N GLN A 54 -58.93 5.82 23.93
CA GLN A 54 -59.26 4.47 24.37
C GLN A 54 -58.42 3.41 23.65
N ALA A 55 -57.97 2.41 24.42
CA ALA A 55 -57.29 1.23 23.90
C ALA A 55 -58.17 0.54 22.85
N PRO A 56 -57.61 0.07 21.72
CA PRO A 56 -58.35 -0.79 20.81
C PRO A 56 -58.75 -2.08 21.54
N ALA A 57 -60.01 -2.49 21.37
CA ALA A 57 -60.51 -3.76 21.88
C ALA A 57 -59.67 -4.93 21.33
N PRO A 58 -59.50 -6.03 22.11
CA PRO A 58 -58.75 -7.19 21.66
C PRO A 58 -59.46 -7.82 20.45
N VAL A 59 -58.73 -7.92 19.34
CA VAL A 59 -59.18 -8.67 18.17
C VAL A 59 -59.27 -10.14 18.59
N GLN A 60 -60.49 -10.67 18.62
CA GLN A 60 -60.73 -12.09 18.82
C GLN A 60 -60.13 -12.88 17.65
N ALA A 61 -59.28 -13.85 17.97
CA ALA A 61 -58.76 -14.81 17.02
C ALA A 61 -59.92 -15.58 16.35
N PRO A 62 -59.89 -15.82 15.03
CA PRO A 62 -60.86 -16.70 14.40
C PRO A 62 -60.70 -18.12 14.97
N ALA A 63 -61.82 -18.77 15.30
CA ALA A 63 -61.85 -20.16 15.72
C ALA A 63 -61.28 -21.09 14.62
N PRO A 64 -60.63 -22.20 14.99
CA PRO A 64 -60.01 -23.09 14.02
C PRO A 64 -61.08 -23.84 13.22
N ALA A 65 -61.08 -23.65 11.90
CA ALA A 65 -61.76 -24.55 10.98
C ALA A 65 -60.96 -25.86 10.90
N GLN A 66 -61.53 -26.94 11.40
CA GLN A 66 -61.08 -28.29 11.06
C GLN A 66 -61.47 -28.58 9.61
N ASN A 67 -60.49 -28.91 8.76
CA ASN A 67 -60.55 -29.97 7.75
C ASN A 67 -59.28 -29.98 6.86
N GLY A 68 -58.67 -31.15 6.71
CA GLY A 68 -57.93 -31.53 5.49
C GLY A 68 -56.41 -31.72 5.63
N ASN A 69 -55.99 -32.97 5.80
CA ASN A 69 -54.64 -33.53 5.69
C ASN A 69 -53.65 -32.78 4.77
N GLY A 70 -52.46 -32.53 5.31
CA GLY A 70 -51.24 -32.24 4.56
C GLY A 70 -50.11 -31.89 5.52
N ASP A 71 -49.25 -32.85 5.83
CA ASP A 71 -48.01 -32.65 6.59
C ASP A 71 -47.10 -31.65 5.85
N ALA A 72 -47.19 -30.38 6.22
CA ALA A 72 -46.17 -29.39 5.96
C ALA A 72 -45.61 -28.95 7.32
N ALA A 73 -44.55 -29.62 7.74
CA ALA A 73 -43.73 -29.16 8.85
C ALA A 73 -43.31 -27.72 8.54
N ILE A 74 -43.80 -26.76 9.34
CA ILE A 74 -43.30 -25.39 9.33
C ILE A 74 -41.85 -25.49 9.84
N GLN A 75 -40.90 -25.56 8.91
CA GLN A 75 -39.50 -25.29 9.21
C GLN A 75 -39.41 -23.80 9.57
N VAL A 76 -39.33 -23.53 10.86
CA VAL A 76 -38.77 -22.27 11.33
C VAL A 76 -37.28 -22.35 11.01
N ASP A 77 -36.90 -21.81 9.86
CA ASP A 77 -35.50 -21.57 9.55
C ASP A 77 -34.98 -20.64 10.64
N THR A 78 -34.21 -21.19 11.57
CA THR A 78 -33.47 -20.38 12.54
C THR A 78 -32.61 -19.43 11.73
N LEU A 79 -32.82 -18.12 11.88
CA LEU A 79 -32.00 -17.05 11.27
C LEU A 79 -30.55 -17.52 11.15
N GLN A 80 -30.13 -17.88 9.93
CA GLN A 80 -28.77 -18.34 9.70
C GLN A 80 -27.86 -17.21 10.18
N THR A 81 -26.98 -17.51 11.14
CA THR A 81 -25.90 -16.62 11.53
C THR A 81 -25.15 -16.26 10.25
N ILE A 82 -25.17 -14.98 9.88
CA ILE A 82 -24.52 -14.50 8.67
C ILE A 82 -23.05 -14.91 8.74
N ASN A 83 -22.60 -15.67 7.75
CA ASN A 83 -21.25 -16.22 7.72
C ASN A 83 -20.20 -15.08 7.70
N PRO A 84 -19.39 -14.90 8.75
CA PRO A 84 -18.39 -13.83 8.83
C PRO A 84 -17.34 -13.88 7.71
N ASP A 85 -17.07 -15.07 7.17
CA ASP A 85 -16.05 -15.26 6.14
C ASP A 85 -16.46 -14.73 4.76
N THR A 86 -17.76 -14.45 4.55
CA THR A 86 -18.27 -13.82 3.32
C THR A 86 -18.16 -12.28 3.34
N ALA A 87 -17.87 -11.69 4.51
CA ALA A 87 -17.84 -10.24 4.70
C ALA A 87 -16.85 -9.57 3.74
N GLY A 88 -17.20 -8.39 3.25
CA GLY A 88 -16.36 -7.56 2.39
C GLY A 88 -16.91 -6.14 2.32
N VAL A 89 -16.09 -5.22 1.81
CA VAL A 89 -16.42 -3.80 1.67
C VAL A 89 -16.25 -3.28 0.25
N LEU A 90 -15.91 -4.18 -0.69
CA LEU A 90 -15.84 -3.88 -2.11
C LEU A 90 -16.74 -4.84 -2.87
N GLY A 91 -17.79 -4.29 -3.51
CA GLY A 91 -18.51 -4.96 -4.58
C GLY A 91 -17.80 -4.81 -5.94
N ALA A 92 -18.28 -5.49 -6.97
CA ALA A 92 -17.68 -5.44 -8.33
C ALA A 92 -17.56 -4.00 -8.87
N GLN A 93 -18.58 -3.18 -8.65
CA GLN A 93 -18.61 -1.78 -9.10
C GLN A 93 -17.67 -0.85 -8.32
N GLU A 94 -17.23 -1.28 -7.14
CA GLU A 94 -16.32 -0.53 -6.26
C GLU A 94 -14.86 -1.01 -6.39
N GLY A 95 -14.57 -1.84 -7.41
CA GLY A 95 -13.26 -2.42 -7.66
C GLY A 95 -13.02 -3.76 -6.96
N GLY A 96 -14.04 -4.39 -6.37
CA GLY A 96 -13.97 -5.79 -5.94
C GLY A 96 -14.01 -6.76 -7.12
N PHE A 97 -13.67 -8.03 -6.89
CA PHE A 97 -13.57 -9.03 -7.97
C PHE A 97 -14.84 -9.84 -8.24
N GLY A 98 -15.99 -9.37 -7.70
CA GLY A 98 -17.27 -10.02 -7.86
C GLY A 98 -17.51 -11.16 -6.85
N VAL A 99 -18.79 -11.47 -6.62
CA VAL A 99 -19.19 -12.46 -5.61
C VAL A 99 -18.75 -13.89 -5.97
N ASP A 100 -18.52 -14.15 -7.26
CA ASP A 100 -18.18 -15.47 -7.80
C ASP A 100 -16.68 -15.63 -8.08
N MET A 101 -15.82 -14.74 -7.56
CA MET A 101 -14.37 -14.77 -7.82
C MET A 101 -13.67 -16.10 -7.45
N TRP A 102 -14.31 -16.92 -6.60
CA TRP A 102 -13.83 -18.24 -6.20
C TRP A 102 -14.50 -19.39 -6.95
N SER A 103 -15.31 -19.11 -7.98
CA SER A 103 -15.88 -20.13 -8.87
C SER A 103 -14.78 -21.02 -9.44
N GLY A 104 -14.97 -22.34 -9.37
CA GLY A 104 -14.00 -23.33 -9.82
C GLY A 104 -12.74 -23.50 -8.93
N THR A 105 -12.58 -22.69 -7.88
CA THR A 105 -11.47 -22.81 -6.92
C THR A 105 -11.84 -23.72 -5.76
N SER A 106 -10.97 -24.69 -5.44
CA SER A 106 -11.20 -25.57 -4.28
C SER A 106 -10.87 -24.89 -2.95
N HIS A 107 -11.59 -25.25 -1.87
CA HIS A 107 -11.32 -24.74 -0.52
C HIS A 107 -9.85 -24.97 -0.07
N ARG A 108 -9.26 -26.13 -0.39
CA ARG A 108 -7.85 -26.44 -0.11
C ARG A 108 -6.91 -25.50 -0.84
N MET A 109 -7.20 -25.17 -2.10
CA MET A 109 -6.38 -24.26 -2.89
C MET A 109 -6.40 -22.86 -2.28
N LEU A 110 -7.58 -22.32 -1.99
CA LEU A 110 -7.73 -20.99 -1.38
C LEU A 110 -6.95 -20.90 -0.06
N LEU A 111 -7.13 -21.84 0.86
CA LEU A 111 -6.42 -21.84 2.14
C LEU A 111 -4.89 -22.01 1.99
N THR A 112 -4.45 -22.78 0.99
CA THR A 112 -3.01 -22.94 0.70
C THR A 112 -2.40 -21.65 0.14
N LEU A 113 -3.11 -20.95 -0.75
CA LEU A 113 -2.57 -19.78 -1.42
C LEU A 113 -2.60 -18.55 -0.51
N ILE A 114 -3.71 -18.29 0.19
CA ILE A 114 -3.82 -17.14 1.10
C ILE A 114 -2.79 -17.21 2.24
N THR A 115 -2.31 -18.41 2.58
CA THR A 115 -1.29 -18.58 3.61
C THR A 115 0.13 -18.20 3.15
N ARG A 116 0.36 -18.12 1.84
CA ARG A 116 1.66 -17.87 1.20
C ARG A 116 1.83 -16.46 0.65
N LEU A 117 0.80 -15.62 0.76
CA LEU A 117 0.88 -14.25 0.27
C LEU A 117 1.96 -13.45 1.01
N PRO A 118 2.85 -12.76 0.29
CA PRO A 118 3.79 -11.81 0.88
C PRO A 118 3.07 -10.56 1.39
N VAL A 119 3.59 -9.93 2.45
CA VAL A 119 3.03 -8.68 3.01
C VAL A 119 3.91 -7.46 2.74
N ASN A 120 5.17 -7.65 2.36
CA ASN A 120 6.14 -6.60 2.05
C ASN A 120 6.31 -6.42 0.53
N LEU A 121 5.21 -6.12 -0.14
CA LEU A 121 5.14 -5.97 -1.60
C LEU A 121 5.72 -4.63 -2.05
N ARG A 122 6.74 -4.64 -2.92
CA ARG A 122 7.36 -3.42 -3.48
C ARG A 122 6.55 -2.76 -4.61
N SER A 123 5.83 -3.58 -5.39
CA SER A 123 4.97 -3.12 -6.49
C SER A 123 3.69 -2.48 -5.97
N GLU A 124 3.36 -1.29 -6.48
CA GLU A 124 2.12 -0.59 -6.10
C GLU A 124 0.90 -1.31 -6.66
N VAL A 125 0.99 -1.80 -7.90
CA VAL A 125 -0.05 -2.56 -8.57
C VAL A 125 -0.39 -3.82 -7.79
N MET A 126 0.62 -4.58 -7.36
CA MET A 126 0.41 -5.79 -6.58
C MET A 126 -0.20 -5.49 -5.21
N ARG A 127 0.21 -4.41 -4.54
CA ARG A 127 -0.39 -4.01 -3.26
C ARG A 127 -1.87 -3.68 -3.42
N ASP A 128 -2.22 -2.95 -4.47
CA ASP A 128 -3.62 -2.58 -4.74
C ASP A 128 -4.46 -3.81 -5.13
N LEU A 129 -3.95 -4.71 -5.97
CA LEU A 129 -4.58 -5.99 -6.27
C LEU A 129 -4.83 -6.83 -5.01
N MET A 130 -3.81 -6.96 -4.16
CA MET A 130 -3.92 -7.69 -2.89
C MET A 130 -4.95 -7.02 -1.97
N ARG A 131 -4.95 -5.69 -1.86
CA ARG A 131 -5.93 -4.94 -1.07
C ARG A 131 -7.36 -5.17 -1.56
N ARG A 132 -7.60 -5.02 -2.87
CA ARG A 132 -8.92 -5.27 -3.48
C ARG A 132 -9.39 -6.71 -3.27
N LEU A 133 -8.47 -7.67 -3.37
CA LEU A 133 -8.77 -9.10 -3.19
C LEU A 133 -9.21 -9.39 -1.75
N LEU A 134 -8.48 -8.87 -0.77
CA LEU A 134 -8.75 -9.12 0.65
C LEU A 134 -10.00 -8.38 1.16
N LEU A 135 -10.46 -7.35 0.45
CA LEU A 135 -11.65 -6.56 0.79
C LEU A 135 -12.89 -6.93 -0.03
N SER A 136 -12.76 -7.78 -1.04
CA SER A 136 -13.89 -8.21 -1.88
C SER A 136 -14.89 -9.06 -1.10
N THR A 137 -16.17 -8.78 -1.30
CA THR A 137 -17.27 -9.64 -0.85
C THR A 137 -17.38 -10.82 -1.81
N ALA A 138 -17.36 -12.05 -1.29
CA ALA A 138 -17.35 -13.25 -2.12
C ALA A 138 -18.07 -14.44 -1.48
N THR A 139 -18.69 -15.27 -2.31
CA THR A 139 -19.14 -16.60 -1.93
C THR A 139 -17.93 -17.51 -1.78
N LEU A 140 -17.94 -18.36 -0.75
CA LEU A 140 -16.80 -19.22 -0.44
C LEU A 140 -16.91 -20.55 -1.19
N PRO A 141 -15.78 -21.16 -1.59
CA PRO A 141 -15.76 -22.54 -2.06
C PRO A 141 -16.48 -23.50 -1.10
N GLY A 142 -17.14 -24.50 -1.67
CA GLY A 142 -17.78 -25.56 -0.89
C GLY A 142 -16.79 -26.26 0.07
N GLY A 143 -17.26 -26.59 1.27
CA GLY A 143 -16.45 -27.23 2.31
C GLY A 143 -15.71 -26.27 3.24
N MET A 144 -15.98 -24.96 3.18
CA MET A 144 -15.57 -24.01 4.23
C MET A 144 -16.56 -24.00 5.40
N THR A 145 -16.03 -23.89 6.62
CA THR A 145 -16.81 -23.89 7.87
C THR A 145 -17.58 -22.59 8.09
N GLY A 146 -17.08 -21.46 7.58
CA GLY A 146 -17.67 -20.15 7.83
C GLY A 146 -17.54 -19.70 9.29
N ASP A 147 -16.50 -20.15 9.99
CA ASP A 147 -16.29 -19.90 11.41
C ASP A 147 -15.55 -18.59 11.71
N GLY A 148 -15.17 -17.84 10.67
CA GLY A 148 -14.44 -16.57 10.80
C GLY A 148 -12.93 -16.72 10.58
N THR A 149 -12.41 -17.93 10.36
CA THR A 149 -10.97 -18.16 10.14
C THR A 149 -10.46 -17.48 8.88
N TYR A 150 -11.27 -17.45 7.81
CA TYR A 150 -10.87 -16.86 6.54
C TYR A 150 -10.86 -15.32 6.60
N VAL A 151 -11.88 -14.69 7.20
CA VAL A 151 -11.86 -13.25 7.44
C VAL A 151 -10.75 -12.84 8.40
N ALA A 152 -10.46 -13.64 9.44
CA ALA A 152 -9.31 -13.41 10.29
C ALA A 152 -7.98 -13.44 9.52
N ARG A 153 -7.84 -14.36 8.55
CA ARG A 153 -6.66 -14.38 7.67
C ARG A 153 -6.57 -13.14 6.80
N ARG A 154 -7.67 -12.68 6.21
CA ARG A 154 -7.71 -11.46 5.37
C ARG A 154 -7.33 -10.22 6.19
N VAL A 155 -7.92 -10.06 7.37
CA VAL A 155 -7.59 -8.98 8.30
C VAL A 155 -6.12 -9.04 8.73
N GLY A 156 -5.59 -10.24 9.01
CA GLY A 156 -4.19 -10.42 9.37
C GLY A 156 -3.22 -10.03 8.26
N LEU A 157 -3.55 -10.30 6.99
CA LEU A 157 -2.76 -9.88 5.83
C LEU A 157 -2.80 -8.36 5.65
N LEU A 158 -3.97 -7.72 5.72
CA LEU A 158 -4.11 -6.26 5.66
C LEU A 158 -3.34 -5.58 6.80
N ALA A 159 -3.41 -6.13 8.02
CA ALA A 159 -2.64 -5.65 9.17
C ALA A 159 -1.13 -5.83 8.95
N GLY A 160 -0.72 -6.95 8.35
CA GLY A 160 0.66 -7.22 7.93
C GLY A 160 1.18 -6.20 6.93
N MET A 161 0.38 -5.85 5.92
CA MET A 161 0.66 -4.80 4.94
C MET A 161 0.70 -3.39 5.56
N GLY A 162 0.28 -3.23 6.82
CA GLY A 162 0.18 -1.92 7.48
C GLY A 162 -1.04 -1.10 7.06
N ASP A 163 -2.00 -1.69 6.33
CA ASP A 163 -3.24 -1.04 5.89
C ASP A 163 -4.29 -1.02 7.01
N THR A 164 -4.01 -0.17 8.01
CA THR A 164 -4.85 0.00 9.20
C THR A 164 -6.28 0.47 8.87
N LEU A 165 -6.47 1.20 7.79
CA LEU A 165 -7.80 1.69 7.38
C LEU A 165 -8.65 0.54 6.85
N SER A 166 -8.09 -0.27 5.95
CA SER A 166 -8.77 -1.44 5.40
C SER A 166 -9.06 -2.49 6.47
N VAL A 167 -8.17 -2.66 7.45
CA VAL A 167 -8.43 -3.49 8.65
C VAL A 167 -9.69 -3.01 9.38
N SER A 168 -9.78 -1.72 9.71
CA SER A 168 -10.96 -1.18 10.40
C SER A 168 -12.23 -1.40 9.60
N ARG A 169 -12.21 -1.10 8.29
CA ARG A 169 -13.37 -1.25 7.41
C ARG A 169 -13.85 -2.70 7.33
N LEU A 170 -12.95 -3.65 7.11
CA LEU A 170 -13.32 -5.07 7.03
C LEU A 170 -13.81 -5.59 8.38
N LEU A 171 -13.16 -5.20 9.48
CA LEU A 171 -13.63 -5.53 10.82
C LEU A 171 -15.05 -4.99 11.05
N ASP A 172 -15.36 -3.75 10.66
CA ASP A 172 -16.68 -3.14 10.86
C ASP A 172 -17.78 -3.82 10.03
N ALA A 173 -17.41 -4.35 8.86
CA ALA A 173 -18.31 -5.13 8.00
C ALA A 173 -18.47 -6.60 8.41
N THR A 174 -17.72 -7.09 9.41
CA THR A 174 -17.71 -8.52 9.79
C THR A 174 -18.74 -8.82 10.89
N PRO A 175 -19.79 -9.61 10.62
CA PRO A 175 -20.73 -10.09 11.64
C PRO A 175 -20.04 -10.94 12.71
N GLY A 176 -20.49 -10.87 13.96
CA GLY A 176 -19.97 -11.74 15.02
C GLY A 176 -18.47 -11.59 15.32
N ARG A 177 -17.83 -10.47 14.91
CA ARG A 177 -16.38 -10.27 15.06
C ARG A 177 -15.89 -10.40 16.50
N THR A 178 -16.72 -10.02 17.48
CA THR A 178 -16.39 -10.05 18.90
C THR A 178 -16.18 -11.45 19.46
N GLN A 179 -16.73 -12.47 18.78
CA GLN A 179 -16.60 -13.87 19.12
C GLN A 179 -15.38 -14.53 18.47
N ILE A 180 -14.72 -13.85 17.51
CA ILE A 180 -13.58 -14.36 16.77
C ILE A 180 -12.30 -13.80 17.39
N ASN A 181 -11.65 -14.59 18.26
CA ASN A 181 -10.50 -14.14 19.08
C ASN A 181 -9.37 -13.47 18.29
N GLN A 182 -9.04 -13.98 17.09
CA GLN A 182 -7.98 -13.41 16.26
C GLN A 182 -8.33 -12.00 15.75
N LEU A 183 -9.59 -11.73 15.41
CA LEU A 183 -10.02 -10.40 14.97
C LEU A 183 -9.84 -9.36 16.08
N MET A 184 -10.19 -9.72 17.32
CA MET A 184 -10.00 -8.84 18.47
C MET A 184 -8.53 -8.53 18.73
N ARG A 185 -7.63 -9.51 18.50
CA ARG A 185 -6.19 -9.29 18.59
C ARG A 185 -5.69 -8.34 17.50
N TYR A 186 -6.11 -8.51 16.24
CA TYR A 186 -5.74 -7.59 15.17
C TYR A 186 -6.27 -6.17 15.40
N GLU A 187 -7.47 -6.04 15.95
CA GLU A 187 -8.03 -4.74 16.34
C GLU A 187 -7.18 -4.06 17.42
N ALA A 188 -6.80 -4.79 18.48
CA ALA A 188 -5.91 -4.27 19.52
C ALA A 188 -4.56 -3.84 18.95
N ASP A 189 -3.93 -4.68 18.11
CA ASP A 189 -2.64 -4.40 17.50
C ASP A 189 -2.67 -3.13 16.62
N VAL A 190 -3.71 -2.95 15.79
CA VAL A 190 -3.86 -1.73 14.99
C VAL A 190 -4.07 -0.50 15.87
N ARG A 191 -4.83 -0.62 16.97
CA ARG A 191 -5.01 0.48 17.94
C ARG A 191 -3.70 0.84 18.63
N PHE A 192 -2.88 -0.15 19.02
CA PHE A 192 -1.56 0.12 19.59
C PHE A 192 -0.61 0.80 18.59
N LEU A 193 -0.56 0.35 17.33
CA LEU A 193 0.24 1.03 16.28
C LEU A 193 -0.24 2.47 16.04
N ALA A 194 -1.55 2.71 16.14
CA ALA A 194 -2.13 4.05 16.04
C ALA A 194 -1.93 4.90 17.31
N ASN A 195 -1.40 4.33 18.39
CA ASN A 195 -1.34 4.92 19.74
C ASN A 195 -2.71 5.31 20.31
N ASP A 196 -3.78 4.64 19.87
CA ASP A 196 -5.14 4.74 20.43
C ASP A 196 -5.26 3.84 21.66
N ASN A 197 -4.47 4.19 22.69
CA ASN A 197 -4.35 3.39 23.91
C ASN A 197 -5.66 3.33 24.70
N SER A 198 -6.49 4.38 24.63
CA SER A 198 -7.79 4.40 25.31
C SER A 198 -8.70 3.27 24.82
N ARG A 199 -8.85 3.12 23.50
CA ARG A 199 -9.70 2.06 22.95
C ARG A 199 -9.02 0.70 23.02
N ALA A 200 -7.70 0.62 22.86
CA ALA A 200 -6.96 -0.63 23.06
C ALA A 200 -7.12 -1.17 24.49
N CYS A 201 -7.05 -0.31 25.50
CA CYS A 201 -7.21 -0.69 26.90
C CYS A 201 -8.65 -1.07 27.26
N SER A 202 -9.64 -0.39 26.68
CA SER A 202 -11.04 -0.79 26.80
C SER A 202 -11.26 -2.20 26.25
N LEU A 203 -10.61 -2.52 25.13
CA LEU A 203 -10.65 -3.84 24.51
C LEU A 203 -9.96 -4.91 25.36
N ALA A 204 -8.77 -4.62 25.89
CA ALA A 204 -8.04 -5.52 26.77
C ALA A 204 -8.83 -5.87 28.03
N ALA A 205 -9.48 -4.89 28.65
CA ALA A 205 -10.34 -5.09 29.82
C ALA A 205 -11.56 -5.98 29.51
N GLY A 206 -12.13 -5.89 28.30
CA GLY A 206 -13.22 -6.77 27.88
C GLY A 206 -12.79 -8.20 27.56
N GLN A 207 -11.55 -8.40 27.11
CA GLN A 207 -11.07 -9.71 26.63
C GLN A 207 -10.33 -10.53 27.69
N ILE A 208 -9.74 -9.88 28.71
CA ILE A 208 -8.94 -10.57 29.75
C ILE A 208 -9.74 -11.63 30.52
N SER A 209 -11.05 -11.42 30.73
CA SER A 209 -11.92 -12.39 31.42
C SER A 209 -12.45 -13.48 30.50
N ASN A 210 -12.48 -13.23 29.18
CA ASN A 210 -13.06 -14.14 28.19
C ASN A 210 -12.02 -15.10 27.60
N GLN A 211 -10.74 -14.73 27.64
CA GLN A 211 -9.66 -15.45 26.99
C GLN A 211 -8.47 -15.62 27.93
N ALA A 212 -8.13 -16.88 28.23
CA ALA A 212 -6.86 -17.21 28.87
C ALA A 212 -5.71 -17.06 27.86
N SER A 213 -5.17 -15.85 27.72
CA SER A 213 -4.09 -15.54 26.79
C SER A 213 -3.05 -14.62 27.40
N VAL A 214 -1.78 -14.98 27.25
CA VAL A 214 -0.63 -14.14 27.64
C VAL A 214 -0.68 -12.78 26.95
N TYR A 215 -1.20 -12.70 25.72
CA TYR A 215 -1.35 -11.44 25.00
C TYR A 215 -2.28 -10.47 25.76
N TRP A 216 -3.46 -10.93 26.16
CA TRP A 216 -4.42 -10.09 26.88
C TRP A 216 -3.95 -9.77 28.28
N GLN A 217 -3.25 -10.70 28.95
CA GLN A 217 -2.60 -10.43 30.24
C GLN A 217 -1.58 -9.28 30.13
N LYS A 218 -0.68 -9.34 29.13
CA LYS A 218 0.28 -8.26 28.87
C LYS A 218 -0.39 -6.94 28.50
N ALA A 219 -1.40 -6.98 27.63
CA ALA A 219 -2.17 -5.78 27.26
C ALA A 219 -2.83 -5.15 28.50
N PHE A 220 -3.43 -5.97 29.36
CA PHE A 220 -4.08 -5.51 30.59
C PHE A 220 -3.09 -4.93 31.60
N ILE A 221 -1.93 -5.58 31.79
CA ILE A 221 -0.83 -5.08 32.64
C ILE A 221 -0.32 -3.73 32.11
N PHE A 222 -0.10 -3.60 30.80
CA PHE A 222 0.28 -2.33 30.18
C PHE A 222 -0.77 -1.25 30.48
N CYS A 223 -2.05 -1.57 30.32
CA CYS A 223 -3.14 -0.63 30.58
C CYS A 223 -3.27 -0.22 32.06
N GLN A 224 -3.00 -1.13 33.00
CA GLN A 224 -2.91 -0.80 34.42
C GLN A 224 -1.72 0.13 34.70
N ALA A 225 -0.55 -0.16 34.13
CA ALA A 225 0.62 0.70 34.28
C ALA A 225 0.37 2.10 33.69
N LEU A 226 -0.29 2.18 32.53
CA LEU A 226 -0.70 3.44 31.90
C LEU A 226 -1.69 4.23 32.76
N ALA A 227 -2.58 3.54 33.49
CA ALA A 227 -3.54 4.15 34.40
C ALA A 227 -2.95 4.55 35.77
N GLY A 228 -1.65 4.32 36.00
CA GLY A 228 -0.99 4.58 37.28
C GLY A 228 -1.24 3.51 38.35
N GLU A 229 -1.88 2.39 37.99
CA GLU A 229 -2.13 1.26 38.88
C GLU A 229 -0.90 0.35 38.99
N HIS A 230 0.25 0.93 39.36
CA HIS A 230 1.55 0.28 39.29
C HIS A 230 1.67 -0.98 40.15
N ASP A 231 1.01 -1.02 41.31
CA ASP A 231 1.03 -2.19 42.19
C ASP A 231 0.33 -3.39 41.54
N LYS A 232 -0.81 -3.15 40.86
CA LYS A 232 -1.53 -4.20 40.11
C LYS A 232 -0.71 -4.68 38.92
N ALA A 233 -0.12 -3.73 38.17
CA ALA A 233 0.75 -4.06 37.05
C ALA A 233 1.96 -4.89 37.52
N SER A 234 2.58 -4.54 38.65
CA SER A 234 3.71 -5.26 39.23
C SER A 234 3.34 -6.70 39.61
N LEU A 235 2.16 -6.91 40.22
CA LEU A 235 1.66 -8.25 40.53
C LEU A 235 1.47 -9.08 39.26
N GLY A 236 0.89 -8.49 38.21
CA GLY A 236 0.70 -9.16 36.92
C GLY A 236 2.03 -9.53 36.25
N VAL A 237 3.04 -8.66 36.35
CA VAL A 237 4.41 -8.95 35.88
C VAL A 237 5.00 -10.15 36.64
N SER A 238 4.94 -10.16 37.97
CA SER A 238 5.47 -11.26 38.78
C SER A 238 4.80 -12.59 38.41
N LEU A 239 3.47 -12.59 38.23
CA LEU A 239 2.73 -13.79 37.81
C LEU A 239 3.16 -14.28 36.43
N LEU A 240 3.32 -13.37 35.45
CA LEU A 240 3.79 -13.74 34.11
C LEU A 240 5.19 -14.37 34.15
N GLN A 241 6.10 -13.81 34.94
CA GLN A 241 7.45 -14.33 35.12
C GLN A 241 7.45 -15.71 35.79
N GLU A 242 6.61 -15.93 36.82
CA GLU A 242 6.45 -17.23 37.48
C GLU A 242 5.88 -18.29 36.52
N THR A 243 5.01 -17.91 35.59
CA THR A 243 4.49 -18.80 34.54
C THR A 243 5.46 -19.03 33.37
N GLY A 244 6.63 -18.39 33.40
CA GLY A 244 7.73 -18.63 32.46
C GLY A 244 7.77 -17.72 31.23
N ASP A 245 7.02 -16.61 31.16
CA ASP A 245 7.11 -15.66 30.05
C ASP A 245 8.45 -14.89 30.06
N GLN A 246 9.14 -14.85 28.92
CA GLN A 246 10.53 -14.37 28.78
C GLN A 246 10.66 -13.04 28.01
N ASP A 247 9.63 -12.20 28.01
CA ASP A 247 9.63 -10.95 27.26
C ASP A 247 10.31 -9.81 28.03
N ASN A 248 11.64 -9.82 28.02
CA ASN A 248 12.47 -8.84 28.73
C ASN A 248 12.20 -7.40 28.29
N ALA A 249 11.85 -7.18 27.02
CA ALA A 249 11.51 -5.86 26.50
C ALA A 249 10.20 -5.36 27.11
N PHE A 250 9.16 -6.19 27.15
CA PHE A 250 7.91 -5.89 27.83
C PHE A 250 8.15 -5.52 29.30
N TYR A 251 8.88 -6.33 30.06
CA TYR A 251 9.13 -6.05 31.49
C TYR A 251 9.91 -4.75 31.70
N THR A 252 10.93 -4.51 30.89
CA THR A 252 11.71 -3.25 30.94
C THR A 252 10.81 -2.04 30.67
N LEU A 253 9.87 -2.17 29.73
CA LEU A 253 8.93 -1.11 29.38
C LEU A 253 7.85 -0.87 30.45
N VAL A 254 7.36 -1.91 31.12
CA VAL A 254 6.46 -1.75 32.28
C VAL A 254 7.15 -0.99 33.40
N GLU A 255 8.41 -1.33 33.70
CA GLU A 255 9.20 -0.59 34.70
C GLU A 255 9.47 0.85 34.27
N ALA A 256 9.71 1.11 32.98
CA ALA A 256 9.84 2.47 32.45
C ALA A 256 8.58 3.32 32.65
N LEU A 257 7.39 2.73 32.57
CA LEU A 257 6.12 3.41 32.87
C LEU A 257 5.97 3.78 34.36
N ARG A 258 6.71 3.13 35.26
CA ARG A 258 6.77 3.46 36.70
C ARG A 258 7.78 4.58 37.01
N GLY A 259 8.49 5.08 36.01
CA GLY A 259 9.56 6.07 36.17
C GLY A 259 10.95 5.49 36.33
N ASN A 260 11.12 4.16 36.28
CA ASN A 260 12.44 3.53 36.31
C ASN A 260 13.11 3.64 34.93
N THR A 261 14.24 4.32 34.82
CA THR A 261 14.92 4.53 33.53
C THR A 261 15.70 3.30 33.09
N GLY A 262 15.00 2.25 32.67
CA GLY A 262 15.58 1.10 31.98
C GLY A 262 15.89 1.43 30.51
N VAL A 263 17.06 1.01 30.01
CA VAL A 263 17.43 1.14 28.60
C VAL A 263 17.12 -0.17 27.88
N ILE A 264 16.30 -0.11 26.83
CA ILE A 264 16.06 -1.26 25.95
C ILE A 264 17.31 -1.45 25.08
N LYS A 265 18.04 -2.54 25.31
CA LYS A 265 19.28 -2.83 24.58
C LYS A 265 19.04 -3.38 23.18
N THR A 266 17.98 -4.17 23.03
CA THR A 266 17.67 -4.92 21.82
C THR A 266 16.17 -5.07 21.70
N LEU A 267 15.64 -4.85 20.50
CA LEU A 267 14.23 -5.01 20.22
C LEU A 267 14.03 -5.34 18.72
N PRO A 268 14.55 -6.48 18.24
CA PRO A 268 14.30 -6.91 16.87
C PRO A 268 12.82 -7.27 16.72
N ASP A 269 12.21 -6.84 15.61
CA ASP A 269 10.80 -7.07 15.29
C ASP A 269 9.81 -6.73 16.45
N PRO A 270 9.74 -5.45 16.88
CA PRO A 270 8.89 -5.07 17.99
C PRO A 270 7.41 -5.36 17.72
N SER A 271 6.71 -5.85 18.74
CA SER A 271 5.25 -5.94 18.70
C SER A 271 4.61 -4.53 18.68
N PRO A 272 3.39 -4.39 18.16
CA PRO A 272 2.59 -3.17 18.30
C PRO A 272 2.55 -2.62 19.73
N MET A 273 2.40 -3.52 20.71
CA MET A 273 2.37 -3.18 22.12
C MET A 273 3.72 -2.63 22.61
N HIS A 274 4.85 -3.24 22.21
CA HIS A 274 6.19 -2.73 22.54
C HIS A 274 6.38 -1.30 22.05
N LEU A 275 5.97 -0.97 20.83
CA LEU A 275 6.09 0.38 20.28
C LEU A 275 5.21 1.39 21.02
N SER A 276 3.96 1.02 21.35
CA SER A 276 3.07 1.89 22.11
C SER A 276 3.62 2.14 23.53
N MET A 277 4.07 1.09 24.21
CA MET A 277 4.70 1.18 25.53
C MET A 277 5.94 2.08 25.48
N ALA A 278 6.87 1.83 24.55
CA ALA A 278 8.07 2.64 24.38
C ALA A 278 7.74 4.11 24.11
N ARG A 279 6.70 4.38 23.32
CA ARG A 279 6.22 5.74 23.06
C ARG A 279 5.79 6.45 24.35
N VAL A 280 4.91 5.81 25.13
CA VAL A 280 4.37 6.38 26.37
C VAL A 280 5.45 6.55 27.43
N SER A 281 6.32 5.54 27.61
CA SER A 281 7.42 5.56 28.58
C SER A 281 8.58 6.46 28.17
N LYS A 282 8.54 7.04 26.96
CA LYS A 282 9.63 7.83 26.36
C LYS A 282 10.95 7.05 26.26
N SER A 283 10.87 5.73 26.19
CA SER A 283 12.05 4.86 26.06
C SER A 283 12.60 4.96 24.64
N GLN A 284 13.91 5.21 24.54
CA GLN A 284 14.63 5.25 23.26
C GLN A 284 14.61 3.88 22.58
N LEU A 285 14.37 3.86 21.27
CA LEU A 285 14.36 2.65 20.46
C LEU A 285 15.80 2.29 20.05
N PRO A 286 16.24 1.04 20.28
CA PRO A 286 17.56 0.58 19.83
C PRO A 286 17.63 0.48 18.31
N ALA A 287 18.84 0.47 17.74
CA ALA A 287 19.03 0.47 16.29
C ALA A 287 18.47 -0.77 15.58
N ASP A 288 18.42 -1.92 16.26
CA ASP A 288 17.95 -3.19 15.69
C ASP A 288 16.43 -3.27 15.48
N VAL A 289 15.65 -2.27 15.89
CA VAL A 289 14.20 -2.19 15.63
C VAL A 289 13.87 -2.17 14.14
N VAL A 290 14.77 -1.61 13.31
CA VAL A 290 14.56 -1.58 11.86
C VAL A 290 14.75 -2.95 11.22
N SER A 291 15.27 -3.95 11.93
CA SER A 291 15.36 -5.33 11.40
C SER A 291 13.98 -5.97 11.16
N SER A 292 12.89 -5.37 11.67
CA SER A 292 11.52 -5.80 11.34
C SER A 292 11.26 -5.75 9.84
N ASN A 293 10.55 -6.74 9.32
CA ASN A 293 10.05 -6.77 7.94
C ASN A 293 8.56 -6.48 7.85
N ARG A 294 7.94 -5.94 8.92
CA ARG A 294 6.52 -5.64 8.97
C ARG A 294 6.25 -4.17 8.61
N PRO A 295 5.63 -3.86 7.46
CA PRO A 295 5.37 -2.48 7.03
C PRO A 295 4.68 -1.59 8.07
N GLY A 296 3.64 -2.08 8.76
CA GLY A 296 2.94 -1.32 9.81
C GLY A 296 3.80 -0.98 11.04
N VAL A 297 4.76 -1.84 11.38
CA VAL A 297 5.74 -1.62 12.46
C VAL A 297 6.76 -0.56 12.03
N LEU A 298 7.32 -0.70 10.83
CA LEU A 298 8.26 0.28 10.26
C LEU A 298 7.65 1.67 10.14
N ARG A 299 6.39 1.77 9.67
CA ARG A 299 5.63 3.02 9.65
C ARG A 299 5.53 3.68 11.03
N THR A 300 5.33 2.87 12.08
CA THR A 300 5.20 3.37 13.46
C THR A 300 6.56 3.84 14.00
N ILE A 301 7.65 3.12 13.69
CA ILE A 301 9.03 3.51 14.01
C ILE A 301 9.38 4.84 13.33
N ALA A 302 9.07 5.00 12.04
CA ALA A 302 9.30 6.23 11.27
C ALA A 302 8.67 7.48 11.92
N LYS A 303 7.48 7.31 12.52
CA LYS A 303 6.71 8.36 13.20
C LYS A 303 6.98 8.44 14.71
N SER A 304 7.94 7.68 15.21
CA SER A 304 8.29 7.66 16.64
C SER A 304 9.24 8.82 16.97
N PRO A 305 8.90 9.67 17.97
CA PRO A 305 9.85 10.66 18.47
C PRO A 305 11.00 10.02 19.30
N ASN A 306 10.88 8.73 19.65
CA ASN A 306 11.85 8.01 20.47
C ASN A 306 12.85 7.20 19.62
N ALA A 307 12.84 7.38 18.31
CA ALA A 307 13.85 6.83 17.41
C ALA A 307 14.77 7.94 16.92
N SER A 308 16.05 7.61 16.68
CA SER A 308 16.99 8.53 16.05
C SER A 308 16.54 8.88 14.62
N VAL A 309 17.10 9.95 14.05
CA VAL A 309 16.75 10.38 12.69
C VAL A 309 17.05 9.28 11.68
N GLU A 310 18.20 8.61 11.81
CA GLU A 310 18.65 7.54 10.93
C GLU A 310 17.67 6.36 10.95
N ILE A 311 17.29 5.91 12.16
CA ILE A 311 16.30 4.84 12.38
C ILE A 311 14.96 5.21 11.73
N ARG A 312 14.53 6.47 11.93
CA ARG A 312 13.25 6.95 11.39
C ARG A 312 13.26 6.98 9.87
N LEU A 313 14.34 7.45 9.25
CA LEU A 313 14.44 7.54 7.79
C LEU A 313 14.51 6.16 7.13
N GLU A 314 15.32 5.23 7.66
CA GLU A 314 15.39 3.87 7.13
C GLU A 314 14.03 3.16 7.22
N ALA A 315 13.37 3.27 8.37
CA ALA A 315 12.03 2.72 8.55
C ALA A 315 11.00 3.39 7.64
N ALA A 316 11.11 4.71 7.43
CA ALA A 316 10.19 5.48 6.61
C ALA A 316 10.26 5.09 5.14
N GLU A 317 11.47 5.01 4.56
CA GLU A 317 11.63 4.63 3.17
C GLU A 317 11.15 3.20 2.91
N ARG A 318 11.44 2.25 3.82
CA ARG A 318 10.97 0.87 3.67
C ARG A 318 9.46 0.75 3.83
N ALA A 319 8.87 1.50 4.77
CA ALA A 319 7.43 1.54 4.93
C ALA A 319 6.73 2.22 3.73
N GLU A 320 7.34 3.23 3.11
CA GLU A 320 6.82 3.88 1.89
C GLU A 320 6.88 2.94 0.69
N ILE A 321 8.01 2.25 0.50
CA ILE A 321 8.16 1.24 -0.56
C ILE A 321 7.12 0.14 -0.43
N ALA A 322 6.79 -0.26 0.81
CA ALA A 322 5.76 -1.26 1.09
C ALA A 322 4.33 -0.70 1.15
N GLY A 323 4.13 0.61 0.88
CA GLY A 323 2.82 1.27 0.86
C GLY A 323 2.17 1.50 2.23
N ALA A 324 2.85 1.22 3.34
CA ALA A 324 2.34 1.48 4.68
C ALA A 324 2.52 2.94 5.14
N LEU A 325 3.48 3.65 4.56
CA LEU A 325 3.71 5.07 4.79
C LEU A 325 3.41 5.87 3.54
N ASP A 326 2.65 6.95 3.70
CA ASP A 326 2.37 7.87 2.62
C ASP A 326 3.62 8.68 2.22
N VAL A 327 3.79 8.93 0.92
CA VAL A 327 4.96 9.62 0.36
C VAL A 327 5.11 11.05 0.88
N ASP A 328 4.01 11.77 1.16
CA ASP A 328 4.09 13.11 1.75
C ASP A 328 4.64 13.06 3.17
N THR A 329 4.35 11.99 3.92
CA THR A 329 4.95 11.79 5.24
C THR A 329 6.46 11.58 5.13
N LEU A 330 6.94 10.84 4.12
CA LEU A 330 8.38 10.68 3.87
C LEU A 330 9.04 12.02 3.47
N ARG A 331 8.41 12.81 2.59
CA ARG A 331 8.87 14.17 2.24
C ARG A 331 8.98 15.05 3.48
N GLN A 332 7.98 15.04 4.36
CA GLN A 332 8.01 15.78 5.62
C GLN A 332 9.17 15.35 6.51
N LEU A 333 9.41 14.03 6.63
CA LEU A 333 10.54 13.50 7.39
C LEU A 333 11.87 14.01 6.83
N TYR A 334 12.07 13.96 5.50
CA TYR A 334 13.27 14.52 4.86
C TYR A 334 13.45 16.01 5.15
N THR A 335 12.38 16.81 5.08
CA THR A 335 12.47 18.25 5.40
C THR A 335 12.75 18.54 6.87
N SER A 336 12.43 17.62 7.78
CA SER A 336 12.68 17.78 9.22
C SER A 336 14.13 17.53 9.62
N VAL A 337 14.94 16.92 8.73
CA VAL A 337 16.35 16.66 8.99
C VAL A 337 17.15 17.95 8.92
N SER A 338 17.96 18.20 9.96
CA SER A 338 18.89 19.32 10.01
C SER A 338 20.27 18.88 9.51
N PHE A 339 20.83 19.63 8.56
CA PHE A 339 22.18 19.41 8.03
C PHE A 339 23.07 20.59 8.38
N SER A 340 24.37 20.35 8.57
CA SER A 340 25.33 21.43 8.82
C SER A 340 25.58 22.26 7.57
N GLU A 341 26.12 23.47 7.73
CA GLU A 341 26.52 24.30 6.59
C GLU A 341 27.58 23.61 5.72
N GLN A 342 28.47 22.82 6.33
CA GLN A 342 29.48 22.04 5.62
C GLN A 342 28.84 20.97 4.73
N ASP A 343 27.81 20.29 5.23
CA ASP A 343 27.08 19.27 4.46
C ASP A 343 26.34 19.88 3.27
N MET A 344 25.78 21.08 3.47
CA MET A 344 25.08 21.83 2.44
C MET A 344 26.00 22.49 1.41
N ALA A 345 27.29 22.64 1.72
CA ALA A 345 28.26 23.22 0.80
C ALA A 345 28.60 22.27 -0.37
N ASN A 346 28.65 20.95 -0.12
CA ASN A 346 28.98 19.92 -1.13
C ASN A 346 28.02 18.71 -1.06
N PRO A 347 26.70 18.91 -1.26
CA PRO A 347 25.70 17.90 -0.95
C PRO A 347 25.77 16.68 -1.87
N LEU A 348 26.13 16.85 -3.14
CA LEU A 348 26.21 15.77 -4.13
C LEU A 348 27.35 14.79 -3.81
N THR A 349 28.55 15.32 -3.52
CA THR A 349 29.72 14.51 -3.15
C THR A 349 29.50 13.78 -1.83
N LYS A 350 28.90 14.46 -0.85
CA LYS A 350 28.57 13.83 0.43
C LYS A 350 27.58 12.68 0.25
N ALA A 351 26.52 12.91 -0.52
CA ALA A 351 25.49 11.90 -0.76
C ALA A 351 26.03 10.64 -1.46
N GLU A 352 27.00 10.82 -2.37
CA GLU A 352 27.71 9.72 -3.03
C GLU A 352 28.58 8.92 -2.06
N ALA A 353 29.33 9.61 -1.18
CA ALA A 353 30.25 8.96 -0.26
C ALA A 353 29.54 8.19 0.87
N GLU A 354 28.45 8.75 1.43
CA GLU A 354 27.77 8.16 2.59
C GLU A 354 26.63 7.23 2.19
N SER A 355 25.97 7.45 1.03
CA SER A 355 24.80 6.70 0.59
C SER A 355 23.68 6.64 1.65
N GLY A 356 22.64 5.83 1.40
CA GLY A 356 21.58 5.60 2.39
C GLY A 356 20.56 6.74 2.57
N PRO A 357 19.68 6.65 3.59
CA PRO A 357 18.52 7.53 3.72
C PRO A 357 18.86 8.99 4.02
N LEU A 358 19.92 9.25 4.80
CA LEU A 358 20.38 10.61 5.09
C LEU A 358 20.87 11.33 3.81
N SER A 359 21.57 10.61 2.94
CA SER A 359 22.04 11.13 1.65
C SER A 359 20.89 11.51 0.72
N ARG A 360 19.83 10.70 0.67
CA ARG A 360 18.61 11.04 -0.09
C ARG A 360 17.85 12.22 0.50
N ALA A 361 17.76 12.29 1.83
CA ALA A 361 17.16 13.44 2.52
C ALA A 361 17.95 14.74 2.28
N LEU A 362 19.29 14.66 2.25
CA LEU A 362 20.18 15.77 1.92
C LEU A 362 19.90 16.28 0.50
N LEU A 363 19.93 15.39 -0.49
CA LEU A 363 19.66 15.74 -1.89
C LEU A 363 18.25 16.32 -2.09
N TYR A 364 17.24 15.77 -1.40
CA TYR A 364 15.87 16.29 -1.46
C TYR A 364 15.80 17.72 -0.92
N ARG A 365 16.42 17.98 0.24
CA ARG A 365 16.46 19.32 0.82
C ARG A 365 17.27 20.29 -0.03
N THR A 366 18.40 19.84 -0.62
CA THR A 366 19.17 20.62 -1.58
C THR A 366 18.29 21.02 -2.77
N ALA A 367 17.62 20.06 -3.42
CA ALA A 367 16.79 20.35 -4.59
C ALA A 367 15.60 21.29 -4.29
N LEU A 368 15.06 21.26 -3.06
CA LEU A 368 14.02 22.18 -2.61
C LEU A 368 14.51 23.63 -2.42
N ILE A 369 15.72 23.82 -1.88
CA ILE A 369 16.29 25.14 -1.56
C ILE A 369 16.88 25.81 -2.81
N GLN A 370 17.40 25.02 -3.75
CA GLN A 370 17.97 25.55 -4.99
C GLN A 370 16.91 26.33 -5.80
N THR A 371 17.31 27.49 -6.31
CA THR A 371 16.46 28.37 -7.15
C THR A 371 16.84 28.32 -8.62
N VAL A 372 18.03 27.81 -8.94
CA VAL A 372 18.52 27.69 -10.31
C VAL A 372 18.11 26.33 -10.89
N PRO A 373 17.39 26.28 -12.03
CA PRO A 373 16.91 25.02 -12.61
C PRO A 373 17.99 23.96 -12.84
N ILE A 374 19.19 24.37 -13.28
CA ILE A 374 20.29 23.42 -13.51
C ILE A 374 20.78 22.76 -12.22
N ALA A 375 20.91 23.52 -11.13
CA ALA A 375 21.30 22.99 -9.83
C ALA A 375 20.21 22.09 -9.22
N GLN A 376 18.93 22.40 -9.47
CA GLN A 376 17.81 21.52 -9.09
C GLN A 376 17.85 20.20 -9.86
N ALA A 377 18.14 20.27 -11.17
CA ALA A 377 18.27 19.09 -12.03
C ALA A 377 19.45 18.20 -11.60
N GLU A 378 20.61 18.77 -11.31
CA GLU A 378 21.80 18.03 -10.84
C GLU A 378 21.54 17.29 -9.52
N ALA A 379 20.96 17.97 -8.52
CA ALA A 379 20.63 17.35 -7.23
C ALA A 379 19.60 16.22 -7.40
N THR A 380 18.59 16.42 -8.25
CA THR A 380 17.55 15.43 -8.49
C THR A 380 18.07 14.24 -9.30
N ALA A 381 18.87 14.49 -10.35
CA ALA A 381 19.52 13.44 -11.13
C ALA A 381 20.42 12.56 -10.26
N LYS A 382 21.20 13.16 -9.35
CA LYS A 382 22.02 12.39 -8.41
C LYS A 382 21.16 11.55 -7.47
N ALA A 383 20.06 12.09 -6.97
CA ALA A 383 19.14 11.35 -6.10
C ALA A 383 18.53 10.14 -6.82
N LEU A 384 18.10 10.32 -8.07
CA LEU A 384 17.54 9.27 -8.90
C LEU A 384 18.57 8.19 -9.24
N SER A 385 19.82 8.56 -9.54
CA SER A 385 20.93 7.62 -9.74
C SER A 385 21.18 6.75 -8.51
N LEU A 386 21.37 7.38 -7.35
CA LEU A 386 21.57 6.66 -6.08
C LEU A 386 20.33 5.82 -5.70
N GLY A 387 19.14 6.28 -6.09
CA GLY A 387 17.91 5.52 -5.99
C GLY A 387 17.95 4.23 -6.81
N ARG A 388 18.47 4.28 -8.04
CA ARG A 388 18.60 3.11 -8.92
C ARG A 388 19.63 2.11 -8.37
N GLU A 389 20.79 2.59 -7.94
CA GLU A 389 21.84 1.75 -7.34
C GLU A 389 21.39 1.04 -6.06
N GLY A 390 20.44 1.64 -5.32
CA GLY A 390 19.91 1.11 -4.06
C GLY A 390 18.56 0.38 -4.15
N ASP A 391 18.07 0.03 -5.35
CA ASP A 391 16.73 -0.55 -5.58
C ASP A 391 15.55 0.28 -5.03
N ARG A 392 15.69 1.61 -5.08
CA ARG A 392 14.72 2.60 -4.57
C ARG A 392 14.26 3.61 -5.62
N TYR A 393 14.56 3.37 -6.90
CA TYR A 393 14.28 4.31 -7.98
C TYR A 393 12.83 4.82 -7.98
N THR A 394 11.84 3.92 -7.94
CA THR A 394 10.41 4.27 -7.91
C THR A 394 10.03 5.12 -6.71
N SER A 395 10.50 4.75 -5.51
CA SER A 395 10.29 5.52 -4.29
C SER A 395 10.92 6.92 -4.39
N THR A 396 12.16 7.02 -4.88
CA THR A 396 12.83 8.31 -5.09
C THR A 396 12.08 9.17 -6.11
N VAL A 397 11.63 8.59 -7.24
CA VAL A 397 10.81 9.32 -8.22
C VAL A 397 9.56 9.88 -7.56
N ARG A 398 8.80 9.06 -6.83
CA ARG A 398 7.61 9.51 -6.11
C ARG A 398 7.98 10.66 -5.17
N VAL A 399 8.99 10.52 -4.32
CA VAL A 399 9.41 11.58 -3.38
C VAL A 399 9.76 12.88 -4.11
N PHE A 400 10.52 12.82 -5.20
CA PHE A 400 11.01 14.00 -5.92
C PHE A 400 10.03 14.56 -6.96
N LEU A 401 8.88 13.91 -7.20
CA LEU A 401 7.92 14.32 -8.23
C LEU A 401 7.51 15.81 -8.16
N PRO A 402 7.24 16.41 -6.98
CA PRO A 402 6.94 17.84 -6.90
C PRO A 402 8.11 18.74 -7.30
N VAL A 403 9.35 18.30 -7.07
CA VAL A 403 10.57 19.02 -7.48
C VAL A 403 10.77 18.90 -8.98
N LEU A 404 10.60 17.70 -9.56
CA LEU A 404 10.69 17.48 -11.01
C LEU A 404 9.71 18.37 -11.77
N LYS A 405 8.47 18.50 -11.30
CA LYS A 405 7.45 19.38 -11.90
C LYS A 405 7.80 20.87 -11.88
N ARG A 406 8.72 21.31 -11.01
CA ARG A 406 9.16 22.71 -10.92
C ARG A 406 10.29 23.05 -11.89
N ILE A 407 10.97 22.07 -12.47
CA ILE A 407 12.10 22.28 -13.37
C ILE A 407 11.55 22.49 -14.80
N PRO A 408 11.66 23.70 -15.39
CA PRO A 408 11.21 23.92 -16.75
C PRO A 408 12.18 23.27 -17.76
N PRO A 409 11.68 22.66 -18.84
CA PRO A 409 12.54 22.20 -19.93
C PRO A 409 13.29 23.38 -20.57
N SER A 410 14.60 23.24 -20.79
CA SER A 410 15.44 24.21 -21.49
C SER A 410 16.56 23.51 -22.25
N THR A 411 17.17 24.19 -23.23
CA THR A 411 18.27 23.63 -24.03
C THR A 411 19.48 23.23 -23.20
N GLU A 412 19.71 23.89 -22.06
CA GLU A 412 20.77 23.54 -21.11
C GLU A 412 20.50 22.23 -20.35
N LEU A 413 19.25 21.75 -20.36
CA LEU A 413 18.79 20.56 -19.63
C LEU A 413 18.52 19.36 -20.55
N VAL A 414 19.00 19.38 -21.79
CA VAL A 414 18.86 18.23 -22.72
C VAL A 414 19.50 16.97 -22.13
N TRP A 415 20.60 17.10 -21.40
CA TRP A 415 21.26 15.98 -20.69
C TRP A 415 20.36 15.35 -19.61
N PHE A 416 19.46 16.12 -19.02
CA PHE A 416 18.55 15.68 -17.95
C PHE A 416 17.24 15.09 -18.51
N ALA A 417 16.85 15.49 -19.72
CA ALA A 417 15.59 15.10 -20.36
C ALA A 417 15.28 13.59 -20.28
N PRO A 418 16.23 12.67 -20.52
CA PRO A 418 15.92 11.23 -20.46
C PRO A 418 15.57 10.74 -19.06
N GLU A 419 16.19 11.29 -18.03
CA GLU A 419 15.95 10.88 -16.65
C GLU A 419 14.59 11.41 -16.14
N VAL A 420 14.28 12.67 -16.43
CA VAL A 420 12.98 13.26 -16.05
C VAL A 420 11.81 12.68 -16.84
N ILE A 421 11.99 12.32 -18.11
CA ILE A 421 10.97 11.61 -18.89
C ILE A 421 10.65 10.26 -18.23
N ARG A 422 11.66 9.43 -17.90
CA ARG A 422 11.43 8.16 -17.20
C ARG A 422 10.70 8.35 -15.88
N ALA A 423 11.13 9.36 -15.10
CA ALA A 423 10.51 9.68 -13.82
C ALA A 423 9.03 10.10 -13.98
N PHE A 424 8.68 10.88 -15.01
CA PHE A 424 7.29 11.25 -15.27
C PHE A 424 6.46 10.07 -15.79
N LEU A 425 7.00 9.23 -16.67
CA LEU A 425 6.29 8.05 -17.17
C LEU A 425 5.95 7.09 -16.03
N ILE A 426 6.90 6.75 -15.16
CA ILE A 426 6.63 5.87 -14.01
C ILE A 426 5.77 6.54 -12.94
N GLY A 427 5.78 7.87 -12.86
CA GLY A 427 4.87 8.64 -12.01
C GLY A 427 3.45 8.79 -12.57
N GLY A 428 3.17 8.31 -13.79
CA GLY A 428 1.89 8.51 -14.47
C GLY A 428 1.61 9.97 -14.89
N GLU A 429 2.67 10.76 -15.08
CA GLU A 429 2.61 12.21 -15.34
C GLU A 429 2.87 12.53 -16.82
N ASP A 430 2.10 11.92 -17.74
CA ASP A 430 2.30 12.06 -19.19
C ASP A 430 2.32 13.52 -19.67
N ALA A 431 1.40 14.33 -19.13
CA ALA A 431 1.32 15.76 -19.46
C ALA A 431 2.60 16.52 -19.09
N ALA A 432 3.29 16.11 -18.01
CA ALA A 432 4.57 16.70 -17.62
C ALA A 432 5.73 16.18 -18.47
N ALA A 433 5.63 14.97 -19.04
CA ALA A 433 6.66 14.39 -19.91
C ALA A 433 6.68 15.01 -21.32
N THR A 434 5.53 15.38 -21.89
CA THR A 434 5.41 15.90 -23.27
C THR A 434 6.35 17.09 -23.59
N PRO A 435 6.48 18.13 -22.75
CA PRO A 435 7.43 19.21 -23.00
C PRO A 435 8.90 18.75 -23.08
N TRP A 436 9.26 17.75 -22.29
CA TRP A 436 10.60 17.17 -22.30
C TRP A 436 10.85 16.30 -23.53
N PHE A 437 9.86 15.52 -23.97
CA PHE A 437 9.92 14.83 -25.26
C PHE A 437 10.09 15.81 -26.42
N SER A 438 9.35 16.93 -26.39
CA SER A 438 9.44 17.97 -27.42
C SER A 438 10.85 18.59 -27.46
N LEU A 439 11.42 18.91 -26.30
CA LEU A 439 12.80 19.39 -26.19
C LEU A 439 13.79 18.37 -26.77
N LEU A 440 13.69 17.10 -26.36
CA LEU A 440 14.62 16.06 -26.78
C LEU A 440 14.53 15.78 -28.29
N ARG A 441 13.31 15.74 -28.84
CA ARG A 441 13.04 15.54 -30.28
C ARG A 441 13.57 16.69 -31.13
N ALA A 442 13.40 17.93 -30.70
CA ALA A 442 13.96 19.09 -31.40
C ALA A 442 15.50 19.02 -31.46
N ASN A 443 16.15 18.62 -30.36
CA ASN A 443 17.61 18.48 -30.32
C ASN A 443 18.12 17.26 -31.11
N ALA A 444 17.35 16.16 -31.13
CA ALA A 444 17.69 14.94 -31.87
C ALA A 444 17.86 15.16 -33.39
N GLN A 445 17.31 16.23 -33.96
CA GLN A 445 17.47 16.57 -35.37
C GLN A 445 18.92 16.97 -35.74
N HIS A 446 19.69 17.44 -34.76
CA HIS A 446 21.04 17.99 -34.99
C HIS A 446 22.08 17.45 -34.00
N ASN A 447 21.67 16.68 -32.98
CA ASN A 447 22.54 16.08 -31.99
C ASN A 447 22.31 14.55 -31.93
N MET A 448 23.34 13.78 -32.26
CA MET A 448 23.31 12.32 -32.28
C MET A 448 23.10 11.70 -30.89
N GLU A 449 23.64 12.32 -29.82
CA GLU A 449 23.43 11.84 -28.45
C GLU A 449 21.96 12.02 -28.02
N ALA A 450 21.36 13.16 -28.37
CA ALA A 450 19.93 13.39 -28.14
C ALA A 450 19.06 12.40 -28.93
N ALA A 451 19.43 12.07 -30.17
CA ALA A 451 18.75 11.06 -30.96
C ALA A 451 18.84 9.66 -30.32
N LYS A 452 20.03 9.26 -29.85
CA LYS A 452 20.23 8.00 -29.12
C LYS A 452 19.39 7.96 -27.84
N ALA A 453 19.43 9.04 -27.06
CA ALA A 453 18.68 9.15 -25.82
C ALA A 453 17.17 9.09 -26.06
N LEU A 454 16.66 9.71 -27.13
CA LEU A 454 15.25 9.61 -27.52
C LEU A 454 14.86 8.16 -27.84
N ASN A 455 15.63 7.49 -28.71
CA ASN A 455 15.33 6.11 -29.09
C ASN A 455 15.39 5.15 -27.89
N ALA A 456 16.30 5.38 -26.94
CA ALA A 456 16.39 4.61 -25.70
C ALA A 456 15.12 4.71 -24.83
N LEU A 457 14.38 5.82 -24.90
CA LEU A 457 13.17 6.06 -24.09
C LEU A 457 11.89 5.52 -24.71
N LEU A 458 11.83 5.44 -26.05
CA LEU A 458 10.61 5.08 -26.77
C LEU A 458 9.99 3.75 -26.30
N PRO A 459 10.76 2.68 -25.99
CA PRO A 459 10.15 1.44 -25.53
C PRO A 459 9.43 1.59 -24.18
N VAL A 460 10.04 2.27 -23.22
CA VAL A 460 9.41 2.53 -21.91
C VAL A 460 8.20 3.45 -22.06
N ALA A 461 8.30 4.46 -22.93
CA ALA A 461 7.18 5.33 -23.27
C ALA A 461 6.01 4.56 -23.91
N ARG A 462 6.29 3.54 -24.73
CA ARG A 462 5.26 2.69 -25.33
C ARG A 462 4.57 1.86 -24.28
N ILE A 463 5.33 1.21 -23.39
CA ILE A 463 4.79 0.41 -22.28
C ILE A 463 3.93 1.28 -21.35
N ALA A 464 4.36 2.52 -21.09
CA ALA A 464 3.59 3.49 -20.31
C ALA A 464 2.32 3.99 -21.01
N GLY A 465 2.07 3.62 -22.28
CA GLY A 465 0.92 4.11 -23.05
C GLY A 465 1.03 5.57 -23.50
N SER A 466 2.25 6.11 -23.55
CA SER A 466 2.49 7.52 -23.87
C SER A 466 2.04 7.86 -25.30
N PRO A 467 1.32 8.98 -25.51
CA PRO A 467 0.88 9.42 -26.84
C PRO A 467 2.05 9.75 -27.78
N GLU A 468 3.25 9.98 -27.24
CA GLU A 468 4.49 10.25 -27.99
C GLU A 468 4.95 9.03 -28.82
N THR A 469 4.32 7.87 -28.63
CA THR A 469 4.67 6.60 -29.28
C THR A 469 3.66 6.17 -30.35
N SER A 470 2.89 7.11 -30.92
CA SER A 470 1.91 6.80 -31.97
C SER A 470 2.50 6.16 -33.23
N GLN A 471 3.80 6.37 -33.48
CA GLN A 471 4.55 5.76 -34.58
C GLN A 471 5.29 4.48 -34.18
N TRP A 472 5.08 3.98 -32.96
CA TRP A 472 5.76 2.78 -32.48
C TRP A 472 5.42 1.56 -33.33
N GLY A 473 6.44 0.76 -33.63
CA GLY A 473 6.32 -0.47 -34.39
C GLY A 473 7.68 -1.13 -34.62
N PRO A 474 7.72 -2.17 -35.49
CA PRO A 474 8.92 -2.94 -35.80
C PRO A 474 10.17 -2.10 -36.13
N THR A 475 10.00 -1.00 -36.88
CA THR A 475 11.12 -0.13 -37.27
C THR A 475 11.74 0.58 -36.07
N GLN A 476 10.93 1.11 -35.16
CA GLN A 476 11.39 1.82 -33.95
C GLN A 476 12.05 0.84 -32.99
N LEU A 477 11.50 -0.37 -32.85
CA LEU A 477 12.11 -1.44 -32.07
C LEU A 477 13.49 -1.83 -32.61
N ALA A 478 13.61 -2.01 -33.94
CA ALA A 478 14.89 -2.28 -34.59
C ALA A 478 15.90 -1.13 -34.40
N ASN A 479 15.44 0.13 -34.51
CA ASN A 479 16.29 1.30 -34.27
C ASN A 479 16.81 1.35 -32.83
N TRP A 480 15.96 1.05 -31.84
CA TRP A 480 16.35 0.93 -30.44
C TRP A 480 17.40 -0.17 -30.26
N TRP A 481 17.13 -1.37 -30.77
CA TRP A 481 18.05 -2.50 -30.67
C TRP A 481 19.40 -2.14 -31.26
N ASN A 482 19.45 -1.63 -32.50
CA ASN A 482 20.69 -1.32 -33.22
C ASN A 482 21.56 -0.24 -32.57
N GLN A 483 21.04 0.54 -31.61
CA GLN A 483 21.77 1.59 -30.92
C GLN A 483 22.39 1.15 -29.59
N LEU A 484 21.96 0.00 -29.07
CA LEU A 484 22.53 -0.58 -27.86
C LEU A 484 23.88 -1.24 -28.14
N GLU A 485 24.82 -1.08 -27.22
CA GLU A 485 26.04 -1.87 -27.19
C GLU A 485 25.66 -3.34 -26.93
N LYS A 486 26.17 -4.25 -27.77
CA LYS A 486 25.75 -5.66 -27.79
C LYS A 486 26.49 -6.49 -26.75
N ASP A 487 26.26 -6.19 -25.48
CA ASP A 487 26.70 -7.00 -24.35
C ASP A 487 25.57 -7.91 -23.85
N ASP A 488 25.87 -8.74 -22.85
CA ASP A 488 24.88 -9.67 -22.26
C ASP A 488 23.75 -8.90 -21.55
N SER A 489 24.04 -7.73 -20.96
CA SER A 489 23.02 -6.89 -20.33
C SER A 489 22.00 -6.36 -21.35
N ALA A 490 22.45 -5.95 -22.53
CA ALA A 490 21.58 -5.48 -23.61
C ALA A 490 20.69 -6.62 -24.14
N ARG A 491 21.22 -7.85 -24.24
CA ARG A 491 20.42 -9.03 -24.60
C ARG A 491 19.36 -9.34 -23.57
N ASP A 492 19.69 -9.31 -22.27
CA ASP A 492 18.73 -9.52 -21.19
C ASP A 492 17.62 -8.45 -21.20
N LYS A 493 18.00 -7.18 -21.41
CA LYS A 493 17.05 -6.06 -21.56
C LYS A 493 16.14 -6.25 -22.77
N ALA A 494 16.67 -6.70 -23.91
CA ALA A 494 15.88 -6.97 -25.11
C ALA A 494 14.95 -8.17 -24.93
N ALA A 495 15.42 -9.27 -24.34
CA ALA A 495 14.60 -10.42 -24.02
C ALA A 495 13.42 -10.04 -23.12
N LEU A 496 13.68 -9.26 -22.06
CA LEU A 496 12.63 -8.71 -21.20
C LEU A 496 11.66 -7.82 -22.01
N LEU A 497 12.18 -6.82 -22.71
CA LEU A 497 11.37 -5.85 -23.44
C LEU A 497 10.47 -6.51 -24.48
N TYR A 498 11.01 -7.44 -25.27
CA TYR A 498 10.24 -8.17 -26.28
C TYR A 498 9.17 -9.04 -25.65
N THR A 499 9.47 -9.67 -24.52
CA THR A 499 8.48 -10.43 -23.73
C THR A 499 7.35 -9.54 -23.24
N LEU A 500 7.67 -8.33 -22.74
CA LEU A 500 6.68 -7.36 -22.28
C LEU A 500 5.80 -6.88 -23.45
N PHE A 501 6.38 -6.58 -24.61
CA PHE A 501 5.59 -6.17 -25.78
C PHE A 501 4.67 -7.27 -26.28
N ASP A 502 5.17 -8.48 -26.44
CA ASP A 502 4.35 -9.63 -26.83
C ASP A 502 3.19 -9.85 -25.83
N ALA A 503 3.44 -9.60 -24.54
CA ALA A 503 2.41 -9.66 -23.49
C ALA A 503 1.38 -8.54 -23.53
N LEU A 504 1.75 -7.37 -24.01
CA LEU A 504 0.84 -6.23 -24.23
C LEU A 504 0.13 -6.30 -25.59
N GLY A 505 0.41 -7.32 -26.40
CA GLY A 505 -0.14 -7.48 -27.75
C GLY A 505 0.56 -6.64 -28.82
N ASP A 506 1.73 -6.07 -28.52
CA ASP A 506 2.58 -5.39 -29.49
C ASP A 506 3.35 -6.41 -30.33
N SER A 507 3.38 -6.21 -31.65
CA SER A 507 4.06 -7.13 -32.57
C SER A 507 5.59 -7.01 -32.44
N VAL A 508 6.23 -8.09 -32.01
CA VAL A 508 7.69 -8.25 -32.05
C VAL A 508 8.06 -9.16 -33.23
N PRO A 509 8.81 -8.65 -34.23
CA PRO A 509 9.25 -9.45 -35.37
C PRO A 509 10.10 -10.67 -34.98
N GLN A 510 9.98 -11.76 -35.74
CA GLN A 510 10.73 -13.00 -35.47
C GLN A 510 12.24 -12.81 -35.60
N ASP A 511 12.71 -11.98 -36.54
CA ASP A 511 14.12 -11.65 -36.72
C ASP A 511 14.71 -10.93 -35.49
N ALA A 512 13.90 -10.17 -34.76
CA ALA A 512 14.33 -9.58 -33.49
C ALA A 512 14.57 -10.66 -32.41
N TRP A 513 13.73 -11.69 -32.36
CA TRP A 513 13.92 -12.84 -31.48
C TRP A 513 15.11 -13.70 -31.90
N ASP A 514 15.27 -13.97 -33.20
CA ASP A 514 16.37 -14.74 -33.74
C ASP A 514 17.73 -14.10 -33.41
N ALA A 515 17.80 -12.76 -33.40
CA ALA A 515 19.00 -12.02 -33.01
C ALA A 515 19.43 -12.23 -31.54
N LEU A 516 18.53 -12.72 -30.66
CA LEU A 516 18.87 -13.06 -29.28
C LEU A 516 19.45 -14.47 -29.14
N LEU A 517 19.30 -15.33 -30.14
CA LEU A 517 19.82 -16.71 -30.14
C LEU A 517 21.35 -16.80 -30.17
N ASP A 518 22.02 -15.72 -30.58
CA ASP A 518 23.49 -15.59 -30.54
C ASP A 518 24.04 -15.47 -29.10
N GLY A 519 23.16 -15.34 -28.10
CA GLY A 519 23.52 -15.24 -26.67
C GLY A 519 23.72 -16.59 -25.97
N PRO A 520 23.89 -16.55 -24.63
CA PRO A 520 23.98 -17.76 -23.80
C PRO A 520 22.74 -18.65 -23.93
N GLN A 521 22.96 -19.94 -24.18
CA GLN A 521 21.88 -20.92 -24.40
C GLN A 521 21.19 -21.37 -23.09
N GLN A 522 21.81 -21.11 -21.95
CA GLN A 522 21.27 -21.43 -20.63
C GLN A 522 21.46 -20.25 -19.71
N ILE A 523 20.35 -19.80 -19.12
CA ILE A 523 20.30 -18.68 -18.18
C ILE A 523 19.67 -19.20 -16.90
N ALA A 524 20.38 -19.02 -15.78
CA ALA A 524 19.83 -19.34 -14.47
C ALA A 524 18.83 -18.25 -14.07
N MET A 525 17.58 -18.64 -13.84
CA MET A 525 16.53 -17.73 -13.37
C MET A 525 15.76 -18.34 -12.20
N ALA A 526 15.33 -17.49 -11.28
CA ALA A 526 14.44 -17.90 -10.20
C ALA A 526 13.05 -18.20 -10.77
N MET A 527 12.59 -19.43 -10.58
CA MET A 527 11.25 -19.86 -11.00
C MET A 527 10.35 -20.09 -9.79
N PRO A 528 9.04 -19.79 -9.89
CA PRO A 528 8.07 -20.21 -8.89
C PRO A 528 8.09 -21.73 -8.70
N ASN A 529 7.59 -22.19 -7.55
CA ASN A 529 7.42 -23.61 -7.30
C ASN A 529 6.66 -24.29 -8.48
N PRO A 530 7.12 -25.42 -9.03
CA PRO A 530 6.51 -26.03 -10.22
C PRO A 530 5.00 -26.34 -10.08
N ALA A 531 4.53 -26.66 -8.87
CA ALA A 531 3.11 -26.89 -8.63
C ALA A 531 2.29 -25.59 -8.65
N LEU A 532 2.84 -24.49 -8.15
CA LEU A 532 2.22 -23.17 -8.27
C LEU A 532 2.19 -22.72 -9.73
N TRP A 533 3.31 -22.89 -10.43
CA TRP A 533 3.42 -22.54 -11.84
C TRP A 533 2.42 -23.30 -12.71
N ARG A 534 2.33 -24.62 -12.53
CA ARG A 534 1.31 -25.44 -13.21
C ARG A 534 -0.11 -24.97 -12.87
N SER A 535 -0.38 -24.63 -11.61
CA SER A 535 -1.72 -24.17 -11.19
C SER A 535 -2.11 -22.87 -11.88
N LEU A 536 -1.17 -21.93 -12.03
CA LEU A 536 -1.39 -20.67 -12.75
C LEU A 536 -1.73 -20.91 -14.22
N ASN A 537 -0.96 -21.78 -14.89
CA ASN A 537 -1.20 -22.11 -16.29
C ASN A 537 -2.58 -22.77 -16.50
N GLU A 538 -2.97 -23.70 -15.62
CA GLU A 538 -4.27 -24.37 -15.72
C GLU A 538 -5.43 -23.42 -15.41
N ALA A 539 -5.28 -22.53 -14.41
CA ALA A 539 -6.28 -21.51 -14.12
C ALA A 539 -6.44 -20.52 -15.29
N THR A 540 -5.33 -20.12 -15.93
CA THR A 540 -5.33 -19.23 -17.10
C THR A 540 -6.06 -19.85 -18.29
N LYS A 541 -5.79 -21.13 -18.58
CA LYS A 541 -6.51 -21.87 -19.63
C LYS A 541 -8.01 -21.90 -19.36
N ALA A 542 -8.41 -22.21 -18.13
CA ALA A 542 -9.82 -22.23 -17.75
C ALA A 542 -10.48 -20.85 -17.92
N ALA A 543 -9.82 -19.77 -17.50
CA ALA A 543 -10.33 -18.41 -17.66
C ALA A 543 -10.49 -18.01 -19.14
N ASN A 544 -9.52 -18.36 -20.00
CA ASN A 544 -9.62 -18.12 -21.45
C ASN A 544 -10.76 -18.90 -22.09
N MET A 545 -10.95 -20.18 -21.72
CA MET A 545 -12.07 -20.98 -22.22
C MET A 545 -13.44 -20.39 -21.80
N ALA A 546 -13.55 -19.91 -20.55
CA ALA A 546 -14.76 -19.24 -20.08
C ALA A 546 -15.03 -17.92 -20.84
N ARG A 547 -13.97 -17.15 -21.11
CA ARG A 547 -14.04 -15.91 -21.91
C ARG A 547 -14.48 -16.18 -23.36
N GLU A 548 -13.97 -17.23 -23.99
CA GLU A 548 -14.36 -17.62 -25.35
C GLU A 548 -15.82 -18.12 -25.41
N ALA A 549 -16.25 -18.90 -24.41
CA ALA A 549 -17.63 -19.37 -24.30
C ALA A 549 -18.62 -18.20 -24.16
N THR A 550 -18.33 -17.25 -23.26
CA THR A 550 -19.16 -16.05 -23.05
C THR A 550 -19.18 -15.14 -24.29
N ALA A 551 -18.05 -14.98 -24.99
CA ALA A 551 -18.02 -14.24 -26.26
C ALA A 551 -18.86 -14.93 -27.35
N THR A 552 -18.86 -16.26 -27.40
CA THR A 552 -19.68 -17.04 -28.34
C THR A 552 -21.16 -16.90 -28.02
N GLU A 553 -21.56 -16.98 -26.75
CA GLU A 553 -22.94 -16.76 -26.32
C GLU A 553 -23.41 -15.32 -26.62
N ALA A 554 -22.57 -14.32 -26.39
CA ALA A 554 -22.87 -12.93 -26.74
C ALA A 554 -23.07 -12.75 -28.25
N ALA A 555 -22.20 -13.34 -29.08
CA ALA A 555 -22.32 -13.30 -30.54
C ALA A 555 -23.56 -14.06 -31.06
N MET A 556 -23.98 -15.14 -30.38
CA MET A 556 -25.21 -15.87 -30.71
C MET A 556 -26.49 -15.14 -30.25
N SER A 557 -26.36 -14.19 -29.32
CA SER A 557 -27.47 -13.41 -28.76
C SER A 557 -27.70 -12.07 -29.48
N GLU A 558 -26.83 -11.69 -30.42
CA GLU A 558 -27.06 -10.53 -31.28
C GLU A 558 -28.27 -10.79 -32.20
N PRO A 559 -29.32 -9.93 -32.18
CA PRO A 559 -30.45 -10.09 -33.07
C PRO A 559 -29.96 -9.95 -34.51
N ALA A 560 -30.20 -10.98 -35.34
CA ALA A 560 -29.99 -10.91 -36.78
C ALA A 560 -30.60 -9.61 -37.31
N ALA A 561 -29.77 -8.75 -37.88
CA ALA A 561 -30.18 -7.46 -38.43
C ALA A 561 -31.39 -7.66 -39.35
N ALA A 562 -32.55 -7.18 -38.92
CA ALA A 562 -33.75 -7.17 -39.75
C ALA A 562 -33.47 -6.32 -41.00
N PRO A 563 -33.92 -6.75 -42.20
CA PRO A 563 -33.73 -5.97 -43.42
C PRO A 563 -34.44 -4.62 -43.30
N PRO A 564 -33.96 -3.56 -43.98
CA PRO A 564 -34.52 -2.23 -43.84
C PRO A 564 -35.95 -2.22 -44.37
N THR A 565 -36.92 -2.12 -43.46
CA THR A 565 -38.32 -1.89 -43.81
C THR A 565 -38.53 -0.39 -43.99
N THR A 566 -39.09 -0.07 -45.15
CA THR A 566 -39.43 1.28 -45.62
C THR A 566 -40.41 1.99 -44.69
N GLN A 567 -40.21 3.30 -44.59
CA GLN A 567 -40.95 4.25 -43.76
C GLN A 567 -42.47 4.20 -43.96
N GLY A 568 -43.20 4.33 -42.84
CA GLY A 568 -44.65 4.54 -42.82
C GLY A 568 -45.19 4.82 -41.41
N SER A 569 -45.22 6.11 -41.04
CA SER A 569 -46.13 6.83 -40.13
C SER A 569 -46.62 6.21 -38.79
N SER A 570 -46.20 6.88 -37.70
CA SER A 570 -46.94 7.33 -36.50
C SER A 570 -47.96 6.41 -35.81
N VAL A 571 -47.72 6.07 -34.54
CA VAL A 571 -48.59 6.34 -33.37
C VAL A 571 -47.75 6.28 -32.08
N SER A 572 -47.98 7.22 -31.16
CA SER A 572 -47.44 7.25 -29.78
C SER A 572 -47.83 6.01 -28.96
N ALA A 573 -46.85 5.35 -28.34
CA ALA A 573 -47.08 4.49 -27.19
C ALA A 573 -45.96 4.70 -26.17
N VAL A 574 -46.36 4.97 -24.93
CA VAL A 574 -45.52 5.09 -23.74
C VAL A 574 -44.87 3.74 -23.43
N PRO A 575 -43.54 3.63 -23.23
CA PRO A 575 -42.97 2.41 -22.72
C PRO A 575 -43.10 2.40 -21.19
N LEU A 576 -43.77 1.36 -20.68
CA LEU A 576 -43.59 0.88 -19.32
C LEU A 576 -42.12 0.49 -19.14
N GLU A 577 -41.48 1.03 -18.10
CA GLU A 577 -40.17 0.60 -17.63
C GLU A 577 -40.24 -0.89 -17.24
N VAL A 578 -39.83 -1.75 -18.16
CA VAL A 578 -39.40 -3.10 -17.83
C VAL A 578 -38.02 -2.94 -17.22
N SER A 579 -37.92 -3.22 -15.92
CA SER A 579 -36.66 -3.35 -15.19
C SER A 579 -35.69 -4.17 -16.02
N ALA A 580 -34.68 -3.53 -16.60
CA ALA A 580 -33.59 -4.21 -17.24
C ALA A 580 -32.88 -5.02 -16.15
N MET A 581 -33.05 -6.35 -16.20
CA MET A 581 -32.19 -7.29 -15.52
C MET A 581 -30.75 -6.91 -15.90
N GLU A 582 -29.93 -6.67 -14.89
CA GLU A 582 -28.55 -6.21 -15.00
C GLU A 582 -27.75 -7.10 -15.97
N PRO A 583 -26.83 -6.54 -16.77
CA PRO A 583 -25.93 -7.37 -17.56
C PRO A 583 -25.08 -8.20 -16.59
N HIS A 584 -25.24 -9.51 -16.66
CA HIS A 584 -24.37 -10.46 -16.00
C HIS A 584 -22.92 -10.09 -16.30
N THR A 585 -22.16 -9.77 -15.24
CA THR A 585 -20.71 -9.67 -15.32
C THR A 585 -20.20 -10.94 -15.99
N VAL A 586 -19.41 -10.79 -17.06
CA VAL A 586 -18.72 -11.91 -17.73
C VAL A 586 -18.14 -12.80 -16.64
N GLY A 587 -18.66 -14.04 -16.54
CA GLY A 587 -18.29 -14.98 -15.50
C GLY A 587 -16.89 -15.50 -15.75
N TYR A 588 -15.87 -14.81 -15.23
CA TYR A 588 -14.52 -15.32 -15.21
C TYR A 588 -14.42 -16.37 -14.08
N ASP A 589 -14.13 -17.62 -14.44
CA ASP A 589 -13.80 -18.64 -13.45
C ASP A 589 -12.42 -18.37 -12.84
N ARG A 590 -12.26 -18.69 -11.55
CA ARG A 590 -10.98 -18.67 -10.83
C ARG A 590 -10.25 -17.32 -10.76
N VAL A 591 -10.97 -16.20 -10.86
CA VAL A 591 -10.40 -14.83 -10.76
C VAL A 591 -9.52 -14.67 -9.52
N GLY A 592 -10.05 -15.01 -8.34
CA GLY A 592 -9.32 -14.88 -7.09
C GLY A 592 -8.09 -15.78 -7.03
N GLU A 593 -8.17 -16.99 -7.59
CA GLU A 593 -7.05 -17.94 -7.65
C GLU A 593 -5.93 -17.45 -8.57
N ILE A 594 -6.26 -16.89 -9.73
CA ILE A 594 -5.29 -16.28 -10.65
C ILE A 594 -4.55 -15.12 -9.99
N ILE A 595 -5.27 -14.23 -9.29
CA ILE A 595 -4.65 -13.10 -8.58
C ILE A 595 -3.73 -13.60 -7.48
N LEU A 596 -4.17 -14.56 -6.66
CA LEU A 596 -3.34 -15.15 -5.61
C LEU A 596 -2.06 -15.78 -6.18
N LEU A 597 -2.19 -16.60 -7.23
CA LEU A 597 -1.06 -17.26 -7.86
C LEU A 597 -0.09 -16.26 -8.49
N SER A 598 -0.60 -15.20 -9.13
CA SER A 598 0.21 -14.12 -9.70
C SER A 598 1.01 -13.38 -8.64
N LEU A 599 0.36 -13.00 -7.53
CA LEU A 599 1.02 -12.32 -6.41
C LEU A 599 2.12 -13.19 -5.79
N ILE A 600 1.88 -14.50 -5.64
CA ILE A 600 2.86 -15.45 -5.08
C ILE A 600 4.01 -15.69 -6.07
N ALA A 601 3.72 -15.78 -7.38
CA ALA A 601 4.72 -16.01 -8.41
C ALA A 601 5.72 -14.85 -8.54
N LEU A 602 5.25 -13.61 -8.40
CA LEU A 602 6.09 -12.41 -8.42
C LEU A 602 6.81 -12.16 -7.08
N GLY A 603 6.24 -12.58 -5.95
CA GLY A 603 6.86 -12.46 -4.62
C GLY A 603 7.02 -11.02 -4.13
N GLU A 604 7.85 -10.82 -3.08
CA GLU A 604 8.07 -9.49 -2.47
C GLU A 604 8.78 -8.50 -3.40
N GLY A 605 9.69 -9.02 -4.25
CA GLY A 605 10.44 -8.24 -5.23
C GLY A 605 9.58 -7.63 -6.34
N GLY A 606 8.42 -8.24 -6.60
CA GLY A 606 7.50 -7.80 -7.64
C GLY A 606 8.04 -7.99 -9.06
N PRO A 607 7.48 -7.27 -10.04
CA PRO A 607 7.81 -7.49 -11.45
C PRO A 607 9.26 -7.13 -11.79
N GLY A 608 9.91 -6.24 -11.04
CA GLY A 608 11.31 -5.87 -11.24
C GLY A 608 12.34 -6.94 -10.89
N GLN A 609 11.96 -8.00 -10.15
CA GLN A 609 12.84 -9.13 -9.81
C GLN A 609 12.38 -10.45 -10.44
N ALA A 610 11.25 -10.44 -11.16
CA ALA A 610 10.73 -11.61 -11.83
C ALA A 610 11.41 -11.81 -13.19
N GLY A 611 11.73 -13.06 -13.53
CA GLY A 611 12.27 -13.39 -14.86
C GLY A 611 11.22 -13.17 -15.97
N PRO A 612 11.63 -12.89 -17.22
CA PRO A 612 10.71 -12.63 -18.33
C PRO A 612 9.65 -13.71 -18.53
N ILE A 613 10.03 -14.99 -18.38
CA ILE A 613 9.10 -16.14 -18.50
C ILE A 613 7.97 -16.05 -17.45
N VAL A 614 8.31 -15.69 -16.21
CA VAL A 614 7.36 -15.54 -15.12
C VAL A 614 6.43 -14.35 -15.38
N LEU A 615 7.01 -13.23 -15.79
CA LEU A 615 6.27 -12.01 -16.13
C LEU A 615 5.25 -12.26 -17.24
N ARG A 616 5.66 -12.90 -18.35
CA ARG A 616 4.78 -13.22 -19.49
C ARG A 616 3.53 -13.95 -19.02
N GLN A 617 3.72 -15.06 -18.32
CA GLN A 617 2.59 -15.86 -17.86
C GLN A 617 1.70 -15.10 -16.88
N VAL A 618 2.28 -14.35 -15.93
CA VAL A 618 1.48 -13.56 -14.99
C VAL A 618 0.65 -12.52 -15.73
N MET A 619 1.24 -11.82 -16.70
CA MET A 619 0.54 -10.85 -17.54
C MET A 619 -0.59 -11.51 -18.34
N ASP A 620 -0.34 -12.64 -19.00
CA ASP A 620 -1.37 -13.43 -19.69
C ASP A 620 -2.51 -13.84 -18.76
N SER A 621 -2.16 -14.27 -17.55
CA SER A 621 -3.14 -14.71 -16.55
C SER A 621 -4.05 -13.56 -16.11
N LEU A 622 -3.47 -12.38 -15.89
CA LEU A 622 -4.21 -11.18 -15.50
C LEU A 622 -5.05 -10.61 -16.66
N SER A 623 -4.54 -10.60 -17.89
CA SER A 623 -5.32 -10.23 -19.08
C SER A 623 -6.47 -11.20 -19.34
N ALA A 624 -6.31 -12.49 -19.06
CA ALA A 624 -7.38 -13.49 -19.19
C ALA A 624 -8.60 -13.18 -18.30
N ILE A 625 -8.40 -12.45 -17.19
CA ILE A 625 -9.46 -12.00 -16.28
C ILE A 625 -9.76 -10.50 -16.38
N GLY A 626 -9.30 -9.84 -17.46
CA GLY A 626 -9.65 -8.45 -17.79
C GLY A 626 -8.88 -7.37 -17.03
N LEU A 627 -7.74 -7.68 -16.42
CA LEU A 627 -6.92 -6.73 -15.64
C LEU A 627 -5.84 -6.04 -16.50
N GLU A 628 -6.23 -5.54 -17.68
CA GLU A 628 -5.28 -4.97 -18.65
C GLU A 628 -4.52 -3.75 -18.12
N LYS A 629 -5.17 -2.93 -17.27
CA LYS A 629 -4.52 -1.76 -16.66
C LYS A 629 -3.38 -2.17 -15.74
N GLU A 630 -3.60 -3.19 -14.93
CA GLU A 630 -2.59 -3.75 -14.03
C GLU A 630 -1.46 -4.42 -14.81
N VAL A 631 -1.77 -5.08 -15.92
CA VAL A 631 -0.77 -5.67 -16.83
C VAL A 631 0.17 -4.61 -17.40
N HIS A 632 -0.36 -3.50 -17.91
CA HIS A 632 0.47 -2.39 -18.41
C HIS A 632 1.34 -1.78 -17.30
N ALA A 633 0.78 -1.57 -16.11
CA ALA A 633 1.50 -1.00 -14.99
C ALA A 633 2.61 -1.94 -14.47
N LEU A 634 2.37 -3.25 -14.40
CA LEU A 634 3.39 -4.25 -14.04
C LEU A 634 4.52 -4.30 -15.08
N ALA A 635 4.19 -4.21 -16.38
CA ALA A 635 5.18 -4.15 -17.45
C ALA A 635 6.06 -2.91 -17.32
N LEU A 636 5.48 -1.75 -16.98
CA LEU A 636 6.22 -0.51 -16.78
C LEU A 636 7.17 -0.61 -15.58
N GLU A 637 6.70 -1.17 -14.46
CA GLU A 637 7.54 -1.42 -13.27
C GLU A 637 8.71 -2.38 -13.61
N ALA A 638 8.46 -3.46 -14.36
CA ALA A 638 9.50 -4.39 -14.81
C ALA A 638 10.55 -3.69 -15.70
N ALA A 639 10.08 -2.92 -16.70
CA ALA A 639 10.97 -2.27 -17.65
C ALA A 639 11.91 -1.27 -16.97
N VAL A 640 11.35 -0.44 -16.09
CA VAL A 640 12.14 0.58 -15.37
C VAL A 640 13.10 -0.06 -14.37
N ALA A 641 12.69 -1.13 -13.69
CA ALA A 641 13.58 -1.87 -12.78
C ALA A 641 14.79 -2.49 -13.52
N ALA A 642 14.60 -2.92 -14.77
CA ALA A 642 15.70 -3.40 -15.63
C ALA A 642 16.58 -2.26 -16.20
N GLY A 643 16.29 -1.00 -15.86
CA GLY A 643 17.04 0.15 -16.34
C GLY A 643 16.88 0.41 -17.84
N LEU A 644 15.67 0.17 -18.38
CA LEU A 644 15.26 0.60 -19.71
C LEU A 644 14.93 2.11 -19.74
#